data_AF-A0A5B9QPC6-F1
#
_entry.id   AF-A0A5B9QPC6-F1
#
_cell.length_a   1.000
_cell.length_b   1.000
_cell.length_c   1.000
_cell.angle_alpha   90.00
_cell.angle_beta   90.00
_cell.angle_gamma   90.00
#
_symmetry.space_group_name_H-M   'P 1'
#
loop_
_entity.id
_entity.type
_entity.pdbx_description
1 polymer ?
#
loop_
_entity_poly.entity_id
_entity_poly.type
_entity_poly.pdbx_seq_one_letter_code
_entity_poly.pdbx_strand_id
1 'polypeptide(L)'
;MRHHLPIIFTCLLAAGLLLPSPTLAQDNAATRKLTQQNEQFKEQIMQVADNVHVAVGYSVANVSMIVGEDGVIIIDTGMMPEAAEKIAKKFRELTDKPVVAIIYTHSHGDHTGGAAMFLGTKRPQIWGHKNFGSESGPWKAGGLTYQNVRGARQAGFKLPPDQRINNGVAPARYPKRGGEVFSSNEGTNPTHFLDVERKKINVAGVELELTSSPGETNDGISVWYPAGKVLFAGDTFYRSFPNLYAIRGTPQRQTRLWARSLAKMADRKADALVGGHTVPVVGADEVSRVLGDYRDAVQFVHDKTVEGINKGLTPDELVEYVQLPERLANSEYLQPFYGHPDWGVRQTFNNYLGWFDGNPSNLFPLPPKAEAERMVKLVGGKDKLLAAAEEALESDDNQWAAQLADQLLALDKNDTDAKLVKADALTKLARTMVNATARNYYLTVARELRKQVSNEKAEGETQAGSRQPKEAPSIASIGDAVMKKIDLALPDELYQGYLFWHQADELATDVVNYAMLLDAEGKVVHRWDTDLTGGGHTSYLLDSGGLLRTGRKDRKYLAGQPVAATDTLQITDTTGKAVWELSAKDVRFNGNKITFHHDMLPIPNGNILVLIYEEISPTEAAAAGWSAGKEKTVWSDGVLEIKPDLEKGSHEVVWHWRFIDHMIQDQNANAANFGAIADHPEKIDGHFPKSYAPMNAVRQHLNAIDYHAGMDQILISSFIYNEIWVIDHSTTIEQAAGSTGGRSGKGGDLLFRYGNPASYARGTEKHRLFQNQHDANWVDEGLPGAGNILVFNNNTGTRSIARVGAGGAAAAAAQEQLEGMSNVHEIRPTLANGRYVMGKAGAFEAKQIWFWEHKDFFAPFQGGARRLPNGNTLLTDTVGRRVWEVASDGDVVVRYDGPAPAFKTFKYSAEQVADLLE
;
A
#
# COMPACT_ATOMS: atom_id res chain seq x y z
N MET A 1 31.00 -55.20 -48.60
CA MET A 1 31.43 -56.13 -47.54
C MET A 1 32.86 -55.81 -47.18
N ARG A 2 33.11 -55.58 -45.88
CA ARG A 2 34.35 -55.77 -45.11
C ARG A 2 35.70 -55.47 -45.78
N HIS A 3 36.43 -54.50 -45.22
CA HIS A 3 37.84 -54.70 -44.88
C HIS A 3 38.19 -54.12 -43.51
N HIS A 4 39.16 -54.79 -42.91
CA HIS A 4 39.53 -54.83 -41.49
C HIS A 4 40.36 -53.63 -41.02
N LEU A 5 40.30 -53.41 -39.70
CA LEU A 5 41.32 -52.97 -38.71
C LEU A 5 42.77 -52.72 -39.19
N PRO A 6 43.65 -52.08 -38.36
CA PRO A 6 43.44 -51.14 -37.25
C PRO A 6 44.45 -49.95 -37.27
N ILE A 7 44.15 -48.81 -36.64
CA ILE A 7 45.18 -47.82 -36.27
C ILE A 7 44.86 -47.24 -34.88
N ILE A 8 45.86 -47.28 -34.02
CA ILE A 8 45.95 -46.70 -32.68
C ILE A 8 46.06 -45.17 -32.78
N PHE A 9 45.31 -44.40 -31.98
CA PHE A 9 45.81 -43.10 -31.48
C PHE A 9 45.13 -42.70 -30.15
N THR A 10 45.99 -42.68 -29.13
CA THR A 10 46.15 -41.73 -28.00
C THR A 10 44.93 -41.08 -27.34
N CYS A 11 44.88 -41.30 -26.02
CA CYS A 11 43.92 -40.79 -25.04
C CYS A 11 43.98 -39.27 -24.85
N LEU A 12 42.79 -38.65 -24.77
CA LEU A 12 42.53 -37.42 -24.02
C LEU A 12 41.24 -37.66 -23.21
N LEU A 13 41.40 -37.80 -21.89
CA LEU A 13 40.30 -37.85 -20.94
C LEU A 13 39.60 -36.49 -20.89
N ALA A 14 38.33 -36.45 -21.28
CA ALA A 14 37.39 -35.44 -20.84
C ALA A 14 36.34 -36.11 -19.96
N ALA A 15 36.46 -35.93 -18.65
CA ALA A 15 35.43 -36.27 -17.69
C ALA A 15 34.24 -35.34 -17.91
N GLY A 16 33.25 -35.81 -18.67
CA GLY A 16 31.94 -35.17 -18.74
C GLY A 16 31.26 -35.31 -17.38
N LEU A 17 31.21 -34.21 -16.63
CA LEU A 17 30.25 -34.01 -15.56
C LEU A 17 28.84 -34.15 -16.16
N LEU A 18 28.22 -35.31 -15.94
CA LEU A 18 26.78 -35.49 -16.09
C LEU A 18 26.10 -34.54 -15.12
N LEU A 19 25.69 -33.37 -15.61
CA LEU A 19 24.72 -32.54 -14.91
C LEU A 19 23.44 -33.37 -14.73
N PRO A 20 22.89 -33.47 -13.51
CA PRO A 20 21.59 -34.10 -13.33
C PRO A 20 20.58 -33.29 -14.14
N SER A 21 19.90 -33.95 -15.07
CA SER A 21 18.69 -33.39 -15.67
C SER A 21 17.70 -33.08 -14.54
N PRO A 22 16.97 -31.94 -14.58
CA PRO A 22 15.95 -31.67 -13.60
C PRO A 22 14.91 -32.78 -13.69
N THR A 23 14.86 -33.62 -12.65
CA THR A 23 13.78 -34.58 -12.46
C THR A 23 12.50 -33.78 -12.34
N LEU A 24 11.69 -33.75 -13.41
CA LEU A 24 10.26 -33.52 -13.31
C LEU A 24 9.76 -34.49 -12.23
N ALA A 25 9.30 -33.93 -11.11
CA ALA A 25 8.80 -34.70 -9.99
C ALA A 25 7.76 -35.70 -10.50
N GLN A 26 7.91 -36.99 -10.15
CA GLN A 26 6.84 -37.96 -10.35
C GLN A 26 5.55 -37.41 -9.71
N ASP A 27 4.51 -37.20 -10.53
CA ASP A 27 3.20 -36.80 -10.02
C ASP A 27 2.75 -37.81 -8.97
N ASN A 28 2.44 -37.36 -7.75
CA ASN A 28 1.84 -38.22 -6.73
C ASN A 28 0.31 -38.25 -6.87
N ALA A 29 -0.36 -39.15 -6.14
CA ALA A 29 -1.80 -39.36 -6.27
C ALA A 29 -2.63 -38.08 -5.98
N ALA A 30 -2.23 -37.29 -4.98
CA ALA A 30 -2.91 -36.04 -4.63
C ALA A 30 -2.79 -34.99 -5.75
N THR A 31 -1.59 -34.83 -6.32
CA THR A 31 -1.34 -33.91 -7.44
C THR A 31 -2.14 -34.33 -8.66
N ARG A 32 -2.16 -35.62 -9.03
CA ARG A 32 -3.01 -36.13 -10.13
C ARG A 32 -4.49 -35.84 -9.90
N LYS A 33 -5.00 -36.10 -8.70
CA LYS A 33 -6.40 -35.89 -8.35
C LYS A 33 -6.78 -34.41 -8.41
N LEU A 34 -5.92 -33.52 -7.91
CA LEU A 34 -6.14 -32.08 -8.01
C LEU A 34 -6.04 -31.57 -9.46
N THR A 35 -5.14 -32.12 -10.28
CA THR A 35 -5.07 -31.78 -11.71
C THR A 35 -6.31 -32.25 -12.48
N GLN A 36 -6.84 -33.45 -12.17
CA GLN A 36 -8.09 -33.95 -12.75
C GLN A 36 -9.29 -33.07 -12.43
N GLN A 37 -9.27 -32.34 -11.32
CA GLN A 37 -10.30 -31.37 -10.98
C GLN A 37 -10.43 -30.25 -12.03
N ASN A 38 -9.40 -30.01 -12.86
CA ASN A 38 -9.48 -29.05 -13.97
C ASN A 38 -10.58 -29.37 -14.99
N GLU A 39 -10.99 -30.63 -15.10
CA GLU A 39 -12.11 -31.04 -15.95
C GLU A 39 -13.42 -30.34 -15.56
N GLN A 40 -13.58 -29.99 -14.28
CA GLN A 40 -14.78 -29.35 -13.74
C GLN A 40 -14.95 -27.89 -14.19
N PHE A 41 -13.93 -27.27 -14.79
CA PHE A 41 -13.98 -25.86 -15.22
C PHE A 41 -13.26 -25.63 -16.54
N LYS A 42 -13.32 -26.62 -17.45
CA LYS A 42 -13.02 -26.39 -18.88
C LYS A 42 -14.04 -25.43 -19.47
N GLU A 43 -13.57 -24.53 -20.35
CA GLU A 43 -14.41 -23.55 -21.01
C GLU A 43 -15.46 -24.22 -21.90
N GLN A 44 -16.74 -24.06 -21.58
CA GLN A 44 -17.87 -24.58 -22.36
C GLN A 44 -19.17 -23.83 -22.05
N ILE A 45 -20.07 -23.75 -23.03
CA ILE A 45 -21.46 -23.31 -22.83
C ILE A 45 -22.34 -24.55 -22.74
N MET A 46 -22.91 -24.81 -21.56
CA MET A 46 -23.79 -25.95 -21.31
C MET A 46 -25.25 -25.52 -21.35
N GLN A 47 -26.08 -26.19 -22.15
CA GLN A 47 -27.52 -26.04 -22.10
C GLN A 47 -28.08 -27.02 -21.06
N VAL A 48 -28.68 -26.51 -19.99
CA VAL A 48 -29.18 -27.33 -18.86
C VAL A 48 -30.71 -27.45 -18.82
N ALA A 49 -31.40 -26.63 -19.61
CA ALA A 49 -32.80 -26.73 -19.98
C ALA A 49 -33.00 -26.01 -21.32
N ASP A 50 -34.17 -26.16 -21.96
CA ASP A 50 -34.44 -25.64 -23.31
C ASP A 50 -34.01 -24.19 -23.51
N ASN A 51 -34.26 -23.32 -22.52
CA ASN A 51 -33.93 -21.89 -22.57
C ASN A 51 -32.87 -21.45 -21.56
N VAL A 52 -32.07 -22.37 -21.01
CA VAL A 52 -31.07 -22.07 -19.98
C VAL A 52 -29.66 -22.50 -20.42
N HIS A 53 -28.75 -21.53 -20.47
CA HIS A 53 -27.36 -21.72 -20.86
C HIS A 53 -26.40 -21.27 -19.76
N VAL A 54 -25.37 -22.07 -19.49
CA VAL A 54 -24.38 -21.81 -18.43
C VAL A 54 -22.99 -21.77 -19.04
N ALA A 55 -22.30 -20.65 -18.89
CA ALA A 55 -20.90 -20.52 -19.24
C ALA A 55 -20.02 -21.02 -18.09
N VAL A 56 -19.41 -22.19 -18.29
CA VAL A 56 -18.52 -22.85 -17.32
C VAL A 56 -17.06 -22.60 -17.71
N GLY A 57 -16.19 -22.34 -16.74
CA GLY A 57 -14.75 -22.28 -16.95
C GLY A 57 -14.21 -21.00 -17.60
N TYR A 58 -15.08 -20.16 -18.19
CA TYR A 58 -14.69 -18.88 -18.80
C TYR A 58 -14.21 -17.83 -17.79
N SER A 59 -14.73 -17.86 -16.57
CA SER A 59 -14.37 -16.96 -15.47
C SER A 59 -13.97 -17.76 -14.22
N VAL A 60 -13.89 -17.12 -13.05
CA VAL A 60 -13.73 -17.81 -11.76
C VAL A 60 -15.06 -18.47 -11.37
N ALA A 61 -16.15 -17.71 -11.39
CA ALA A 61 -17.51 -18.21 -11.25
C ALA A 61 -18.16 -18.57 -12.60
N ASN A 62 -19.19 -19.40 -12.56
CA ASN A 62 -20.10 -19.64 -13.67
C ASN A 62 -20.97 -18.41 -13.91
N VAL A 63 -21.38 -18.21 -15.16
CA VAL A 63 -22.35 -17.17 -15.55
C VAL A 63 -23.47 -17.84 -16.30
N SER A 64 -24.72 -17.59 -15.92
CA SER A 64 -25.88 -18.24 -16.55
C SER A 64 -26.77 -17.25 -17.27
N MET A 65 -27.44 -17.71 -18.33
CA MET A 65 -28.44 -16.96 -19.08
C MET A 65 -29.73 -17.78 -19.20
N ILE A 66 -30.86 -17.15 -18.86
CA ILE A 66 -32.20 -17.66 -19.15
C ILE A 66 -32.81 -16.80 -20.26
N VAL A 67 -33.23 -17.43 -21.34
CA VAL A 67 -33.87 -16.77 -22.48
C VAL A 67 -35.38 -16.71 -22.25
N GLY A 68 -35.92 -15.51 -22.04
CA GLY A 68 -37.35 -15.25 -21.88
C GLY A 68 -38.05 -14.89 -23.19
N GLU A 69 -39.27 -14.40 -23.11
CA GLU A 69 -40.10 -14.02 -24.27
C GLU A 69 -39.56 -12.77 -24.98
N ASP A 70 -39.25 -11.70 -24.25
CA ASP A 70 -38.84 -10.39 -24.77
C ASP A 70 -37.46 -9.90 -24.27
N GLY A 71 -36.76 -10.72 -23.46
CA GLY A 71 -35.46 -10.39 -22.90
C GLY A 71 -34.72 -11.61 -22.35
N VAL A 72 -33.49 -11.40 -21.87
CA VAL A 72 -32.71 -12.42 -21.15
C VAL A 72 -32.42 -12.01 -19.72
N ILE A 73 -32.32 -13.00 -18.84
CA ILE A 73 -31.95 -12.86 -17.43
C ILE A 73 -30.56 -13.47 -17.25
N ILE A 74 -29.63 -12.70 -16.69
CA ILE A 74 -28.28 -13.15 -16.36
C ILE A 74 -28.22 -13.47 -14.87
N ILE A 75 -27.60 -14.59 -14.49
CA ILE A 75 -27.35 -14.98 -13.10
C ILE A 75 -25.84 -15.03 -12.90
N ASP A 76 -25.35 -14.16 -12.00
CA ASP A 76 -23.94 -13.79 -11.81
C ASP A 76 -23.26 -13.30 -13.09
N THR A 77 -22.08 -12.67 -12.97
CA THR A 77 -21.44 -11.98 -14.11
C THR A 77 -19.95 -12.24 -14.25
N GLY A 78 -19.37 -13.08 -13.38
CA GLY A 78 -17.95 -13.42 -13.40
C GLY A 78 -17.07 -12.34 -12.73
N MET A 79 -15.77 -12.61 -12.67
CA MET A 79 -14.79 -11.76 -11.98
C MET A 79 -14.20 -10.65 -12.85
N MET A 80 -13.74 -10.99 -14.06
CA MET A 80 -12.92 -10.11 -14.89
C MET A 80 -13.73 -9.61 -16.09
N PRO A 81 -13.69 -8.32 -16.44
CA PRO A 81 -14.37 -7.79 -17.62
C PRO A 81 -14.03 -8.54 -18.91
N GLU A 82 -12.77 -8.92 -19.14
CA GLU A 82 -12.38 -9.61 -20.37
C GLU A 82 -13.03 -11.01 -20.50
N ALA A 83 -13.18 -11.72 -19.37
CA ALA A 83 -13.87 -13.00 -19.34
C ALA A 83 -15.38 -12.82 -19.53
N ALA A 84 -15.96 -11.80 -18.89
CA ALA A 84 -17.38 -11.48 -19.00
C ALA A 84 -17.75 -11.04 -20.43
N GLU A 85 -16.90 -10.27 -21.10
CA GLU A 85 -17.07 -9.89 -22.50
C GLU A 85 -17.08 -11.11 -23.43
N LYS A 86 -16.15 -12.06 -23.20
CA LYS A 86 -16.10 -13.33 -23.94
C LYS A 86 -17.38 -14.16 -23.75
N ILE A 87 -17.92 -14.19 -22.53
CA ILE A 87 -19.19 -14.86 -22.21
C ILE A 87 -20.36 -14.14 -22.89
N ALA A 88 -20.43 -12.81 -22.80
CA ALA A 88 -21.48 -12.01 -23.41
C ALA A 88 -21.53 -12.23 -24.93
N LYS A 89 -20.38 -12.29 -25.61
CA LYS A 89 -20.28 -12.65 -27.03
C LYS A 89 -20.84 -14.04 -27.32
N LYS A 90 -20.47 -15.04 -26.50
CA LYS A 90 -21.00 -16.42 -26.64
C LYS A 90 -22.50 -16.52 -26.43
N PHE A 91 -23.05 -15.75 -25.50
CA PHE A 91 -24.49 -15.68 -25.29
C PHE A 91 -25.24 -14.95 -26.42
N ARG A 92 -24.62 -13.92 -27.02
CA ARG A 92 -25.17 -13.24 -28.19
C ARG A 92 -25.28 -14.14 -29.42
N GLU A 93 -24.38 -15.11 -29.58
CA GLU A 93 -24.49 -16.14 -30.63
C GLU A 93 -25.77 -16.99 -30.51
N LEU A 94 -26.39 -17.03 -29.31
CA LEU A 94 -27.61 -17.82 -29.04
C LEU A 94 -28.88 -16.98 -29.12
N THR A 95 -28.80 -15.67 -28.92
CA THR A 95 -29.97 -14.77 -28.90
C THR A 95 -29.61 -13.28 -28.98
N ASP A 96 -30.42 -12.55 -29.77
CA ASP A 96 -30.32 -11.10 -29.91
C ASP A 96 -31.17 -10.33 -28.88
N LYS A 97 -31.90 -11.02 -28.01
CA LYS A 97 -32.79 -10.39 -27.02
C LYS A 97 -32.01 -9.55 -26.00
N PRO A 98 -32.52 -8.38 -25.57
CA PRO A 98 -31.82 -7.51 -24.62
C PRO A 98 -31.69 -8.16 -23.23
N VAL A 99 -30.61 -7.84 -22.51
CA VAL A 99 -30.50 -8.19 -21.09
C VAL A 99 -31.44 -7.28 -20.31
N VAL A 100 -32.43 -7.86 -19.63
CA VAL A 100 -33.45 -7.11 -18.88
C VAL A 100 -33.35 -7.31 -17.38
N ALA A 101 -32.68 -8.37 -16.93
CA ALA A 101 -32.32 -8.56 -15.52
C ALA A 101 -30.93 -9.19 -15.35
N ILE A 102 -30.28 -8.83 -14.25
CA ILE A 102 -29.09 -9.46 -13.68
C ILE A 102 -29.45 -9.84 -12.24
N ILE A 103 -29.15 -11.06 -11.82
CA ILE A 103 -29.35 -11.52 -10.44
C ILE A 103 -27.99 -11.92 -9.89
N TYR A 104 -27.50 -11.19 -8.89
CA TYR A 104 -26.33 -11.61 -8.12
C TYR A 104 -26.77 -12.60 -7.05
N THR A 105 -26.15 -13.78 -7.06
CA THR A 105 -26.37 -14.77 -6.00
C THR A 105 -25.78 -14.29 -4.68
N HIS A 106 -24.67 -13.55 -4.69
CA HIS A 106 -24.09 -12.88 -3.53
C HIS A 106 -23.04 -11.83 -3.95
N SER A 107 -22.46 -11.10 -2.99
CA SER A 107 -21.57 -9.96 -3.23
C SER A 107 -20.08 -10.27 -3.46
N HIS A 108 -19.67 -11.53 -3.60
CA HIS A 108 -18.28 -11.82 -3.93
C HIS A 108 -17.95 -11.36 -5.35
N GLY A 109 -16.77 -10.77 -5.54
CA GLY A 109 -16.46 -10.07 -6.78
C GLY A 109 -16.31 -10.98 -8.01
N ASP A 110 -16.08 -12.27 -7.81
CA ASP A 110 -16.16 -13.26 -8.88
C ASP A 110 -17.58 -13.53 -9.40
N HIS A 111 -18.61 -13.04 -8.72
CA HIS A 111 -20.01 -13.09 -9.13
C HIS A 111 -20.52 -11.75 -9.68
N THR A 112 -19.83 -10.64 -9.39
CA THR A 112 -20.31 -9.28 -9.68
C THR A 112 -19.41 -8.48 -10.62
N GLY A 113 -18.12 -8.80 -10.69
CA GLY A 113 -17.08 -7.97 -11.33
C GLY A 113 -17.24 -7.79 -12.83
N GLY A 114 -17.89 -8.73 -13.52
CA GLY A 114 -18.12 -8.66 -14.97
C GLY A 114 -19.39 -7.94 -15.40
N ALA A 115 -20.17 -7.39 -14.46
CA ALA A 115 -21.54 -6.93 -14.74
C ALA A 115 -21.65 -5.84 -15.81
N ALA A 116 -20.65 -4.97 -15.93
CA ALA A 116 -20.63 -3.91 -16.94
C ALA A 116 -20.73 -4.45 -18.37
N MET A 117 -20.23 -5.67 -18.63
CA MET A 117 -20.25 -6.28 -19.98
C MET A 117 -21.62 -6.80 -20.41
N PHE A 118 -22.58 -6.87 -19.48
CA PHE A 118 -23.96 -7.29 -19.75
C PHE A 118 -24.95 -6.11 -19.82
N LEU A 119 -24.48 -4.88 -19.63
CA LEU A 119 -25.33 -3.69 -19.71
C LEU A 119 -25.65 -3.36 -21.18
N GLY A 120 -26.93 -3.09 -21.45
CA GLY A 120 -27.41 -2.59 -22.75
C GLY A 120 -27.72 -1.10 -22.72
N THR A 121 -28.43 -0.62 -23.75
CA THR A 121 -28.90 0.79 -23.83
C THR A 121 -29.87 1.17 -22.71
N LYS A 122 -30.60 0.18 -22.18
CA LYS A 122 -31.43 0.32 -20.97
C LYS A 122 -30.77 -0.45 -19.84
N ARG A 123 -30.73 0.16 -18.65
CA ARG A 123 -30.24 -0.50 -17.44
C ARG A 123 -31.19 -1.66 -17.07
N PRO A 124 -30.70 -2.90 -16.92
CA PRO A 124 -31.53 -4.02 -16.48
C PRO A 124 -31.93 -3.88 -15.01
N GLN A 125 -32.94 -4.65 -14.58
CA GLN A 125 -33.17 -4.85 -13.15
C GLN A 125 -31.97 -5.61 -12.57
N ILE A 126 -31.31 -5.07 -11.55
CA ILE A 126 -30.19 -5.75 -10.89
C ILE A 126 -30.66 -6.18 -9.51
N TRP A 127 -30.78 -7.49 -9.30
CA TRP A 127 -31.26 -8.09 -8.06
C TRP A 127 -30.09 -8.51 -7.18
N GLY A 128 -30.19 -8.23 -5.88
CA GLY A 128 -29.30 -8.74 -4.84
C GLY A 128 -30.04 -8.95 -3.52
N HIS A 129 -29.37 -9.46 -2.49
CA HIS A 129 -29.98 -9.58 -1.16
C HIS A 129 -29.96 -8.23 -0.44
N LYS A 130 -30.89 -7.95 0.48
CA LYS A 130 -30.86 -6.69 1.27
C LYS A 130 -29.57 -6.48 2.08
N ASN A 131 -28.83 -7.57 2.35
CA ASN A 131 -27.54 -7.55 3.06
C ASN A 131 -26.33 -7.52 2.12
N PHE A 132 -26.52 -7.15 0.85
CA PHE A 132 -25.46 -7.18 -0.17
C PHE A 132 -24.18 -6.49 0.31
N GLY A 133 -23.05 -7.18 0.22
CA GLY A 133 -21.73 -6.66 0.65
C GLY A 133 -21.41 -6.79 2.14
N SER A 134 -22.31 -7.39 2.93
CA SER A 134 -22.19 -7.46 4.41
C SER A 134 -20.97 -8.22 4.94
N GLU A 135 -20.41 -9.19 4.19
CA GLU A 135 -19.21 -9.92 4.62
C GLU A 135 -17.99 -8.99 4.79
N SER A 136 -17.89 -7.96 3.94
CA SER A 136 -16.76 -7.03 3.97
C SER A 136 -16.86 -5.93 5.04
N GLY A 137 -18.07 -5.70 5.58
CA GLY A 137 -18.36 -4.59 6.50
C GLY A 137 -17.46 -4.57 7.75
N PRO A 138 -17.37 -5.67 8.52
CA PRO A 138 -16.54 -5.72 9.72
C PRO A 138 -15.05 -5.46 9.46
N TRP A 139 -14.50 -5.91 8.33
CA TRP A 139 -13.10 -5.67 7.99
C TRP A 139 -12.83 -4.22 7.64
N LYS A 140 -13.71 -3.63 6.81
CA LYS A 140 -13.60 -2.22 6.40
C LYS A 140 -13.73 -1.30 7.61
N ALA A 141 -14.72 -1.55 8.47
CA ALA A 141 -14.92 -0.80 9.71
C ALA A 141 -13.75 -0.96 10.70
N GLY A 142 -13.06 -2.10 10.69
CA GLY A 142 -11.90 -2.38 11.54
C GLY A 142 -10.54 -2.05 10.91
N GLY A 143 -10.48 -1.48 9.70
CA GLY A 143 -9.22 -1.17 9.01
C GLY A 143 -8.35 -2.40 8.67
N LEU A 144 -8.95 -3.60 8.53
CA LEU A 144 -8.20 -4.85 8.38
C LEU A 144 -7.63 -5.01 6.97
N THR A 145 -6.34 -4.75 6.77
CA THR A 145 -5.65 -4.87 5.47
C THR A 145 -4.92 -6.20 5.27
N TYR A 146 -4.49 -6.85 6.36
CA TYR A 146 -3.65 -8.06 6.29
C TYR A 146 -4.38 -9.29 5.71
N GLN A 147 -5.72 -9.25 5.66
CA GLN A 147 -6.52 -10.26 4.99
C GLN A 147 -6.10 -10.39 3.51
N ASN A 148 -5.76 -9.31 2.82
CA ASN A 148 -5.33 -9.33 1.42
C ASN A 148 -4.03 -10.15 1.23
N VAL A 149 -3.11 -10.10 2.20
CA VAL A 149 -1.89 -10.91 2.18
C VAL A 149 -2.23 -12.39 2.29
N ARG A 150 -3.13 -12.76 3.22
CA ARG A 150 -3.60 -14.15 3.39
C ARG A 150 -4.42 -14.61 2.18
N GLY A 151 -5.25 -13.75 1.61
CA GLY A 151 -6.01 -14.00 0.39
C GLY A 151 -5.11 -14.27 -0.81
N ALA A 152 -4.04 -13.47 -0.99
CA ALA A 152 -3.06 -13.70 -2.05
C ALA A 152 -2.29 -15.03 -1.88
N ARG A 153 -2.03 -15.46 -0.64
CA ARG A 153 -1.45 -16.78 -0.33
C ARG A 153 -2.44 -17.91 -0.62
N GLN A 154 -3.69 -17.79 -0.16
CA GLN A 154 -4.77 -18.76 -0.43
C GLN A 154 -5.00 -18.95 -1.93
N ALA A 155 -5.04 -17.85 -2.69
CA ALA A 155 -5.25 -17.85 -4.13
C ALA A 155 -3.98 -18.21 -4.93
N GLY A 156 -2.79 -18.24 -4.29
CA GLY A 156 -1.53 -18.56 -4.96
C GLY A 156 -1.08 -17.51 -5.98
N PHE A 157 -1.47 -16.24 -5.88
CA PHE A 157 -1.16 -15.22 -6.89
C PHE A 157 0.33 -14.95 -7.07
N LYS A 158 1.17 -15.32 -6.09
CA LYS A 158 2.63 -15.18 -6.14
C LYS A 158 3.35 -16.44 -6.65
N LEU A 159 2.61 -17.51 -6.91
CA LEU A 159 3.17 -18.76 -7.43
C LEU A 159 3.33 -18.68 -8.95
N PRO A 160 4.42 -19.23 -9.49
CA PRO A 160 4.55 -19.37 -10.93
C PRO A 160 3.51 -20.38 -11.48
N PRO A 161 3.14 -20.29 -12.76
CA PRO A 161 2.07 -21.12 -13.34
C PRO A 161 2.25 -22.63 -13.17
N ASP A 162 3.49 -23.12 -13.20
CA ASP A 162 3.85 -24.53 -13.02
C ASP A 162 3.59 -25.05 -11.59
N GLN A 163 3.55 -24.16 -10.60
CA GLN A 163 3.29 -24.52 -9.20
C GLN A 163 1.83 -24.32 -8.79
N ARG A 164 1.06 -23.57 -9.56
CA ARG A 164 -0.35 -23.25 -9.28
C ARG A 164 -1.28 -24.03 -10.21
N ILE A 165 -1.71 -25.20 -9.74
CA ILE A 165 -2.57 -26.10 -10.52
C ILE A 165 -3.95 -25.46 -10.78
N ASN A 166 -4.65 -25.09 -9.71
CA ASN A 166 -5.95 -24.42 -9.74
C ASN A 166 -6.29 -23.84 -8.34
N ASN A 167 -7.52 -23.37 -8.15
CA ASN A 167 -8.05 -22.91 -6.86
C ASN A 167 -9.05 -23.91 -6.24
N GLY A 168 -9.09 -25.16 -6.70
CA GLY A 168 -9.98 -26.23 -6.21
C GLY A 168 -11.37 -26.23 -6.84
N VAL A 169 -12.00 -25.05 -6.95
CA VAL A 169 -13.31 -24.86 -7.61
C VAL A 169 -13.24 -24.06 -8.90
N ALA A 170 -12.09 -23.45 -9.21
CA ALA A 170 -11.92 -22.54 -10.33
C ALA A 170 -10.52 -22.67 -10.97
N PRO A 171 -10.37 -22.31 -12.27
CA PRO A 171 -9.08 -22.33 -12.95
C PRO A 171 -8.10 -21.33 -12.34
N ALA A 172 -6.80 -21.60 -12.48
CA ALA A 172 -5.76 -20.65 -12.08
C ALA A 172 -5.83 -19.39 -12.97
N ARG A 173 -6.23 -18.26 -12.39
CA ARG A 173 -6.25 -16.95 -13.05
C ARG A 173 -5.40 -15.95 -12.29
N TYR A 174 -4.61 -15.16 -13.02
CA TYR A 174 -3.74 -14.11 -12.46
C TYR A 174 -4.35 -12.74 -12.75
N PRO A 175 -4.97 -12.07 -11.76
CA PRO A 175 -5.51 -10.73 -11.97
C PRO A 175 -4.39 -9.74 -12.29
N LYS A 176 -4.61 -8.83 -13.23
CA LYS A 176 -3.67 -7.73 -13.54
C LYS A 176 -3.55 -6.82 -12.30
N ARG A 177 -2.32 -6.50 -11.88
CA ARG A 177 -2.05 -5.55 -10.79
C ARG A 177 -2.62 -4.17 -11.17
N GLY A 178 -3.39 -3.56 -10.27
CA GLY A 178 -4.00 -2.23 -10.50
C GLY A 178 -5.26 -2.25 -11.38
N GLY A 179 -5.73 -3.41 -11.82
CA GLY A 179 -7.04 -3.53 -12.45
C GLY A 179 -8.16 -3.40 -11.42
N GLU A 180 -9.22 -2.69 -11.77
CA GLU A 180 -10.45 -2.61 -11.00
C GLU A 180 -11.19 -3.97 -11.01
N VAL A 181 -10.65 -4.98 -10.32
CA VAL A 181 -11.25 -6.33 -10.27
C VAL A 181 -12.50 -6.36 -9.37
N PHE A 182 -12.74 -5.30 -8.60
CA PHE A 182 -13.83 -5.17 -7.65
C PHE A 182 -14.50 -3.79 -7.67
N SER A 183 -14.36 -2.99 -8.74
CA SER A 183 -15.07 -1.70 -8.81
C SER A 183 -16.54 -1.92 -9.09
N SER A 184 -17.38 -1.43 -8.19
CA SER A 184 -18.79 -1.22 -8.46
C SER A 184 -18.93 0.13 -9.18
N ASN A 185 -19.17 0.10 -10.48
CA ASN A 185 -19.72 1.28 -11.16
C ASN A 185 -21.14 1.53 -10.61
N GLU A 186 -21.58 2.78 -10.45
CA GLU A 186 -22.95 3.07 -9.98
C GLU A 186 -24.04 2.35 -10.80
N GLY A 187 -23.76 2.09 -12.08
CA GLY A 187 -24.61 1.34 -13.01
C GLY A 187 -24.74 -0.17 -12.72
N THR A 188 -23.82 -0.77 -11.96
CA THR A 188 -23.80 -2.23 -11.67
C THR A 188 -24.29 -2.58 -10.26
N ASN A 189 -24.57 -1.59 -9.42
CA ASN A 189 -25.18 -1.79 -8.11
C ASN A 189 -26.59 -2.40 -8.21
N PRO A 190 -26.99 -3.27 -7.27
CA PRO A 190 -28.36 -3.76 -7.18
C PRO A 190 -29.37 -2.62 -7.10
N THR A 191 -30.41 -2.71 -7.92
CA THR A 191 -31.56 -1.80 -7.93
C THR A 191 -32.80 -2.43 -7.29
N HIS A 192 -32.81 -3.75 -7.14
CA HIS A 192 -33.88 -4.54 -6.58
C HIS A 192 -33.32 -5.49 -5.52
N PHE A 193 -34.13 -5.74 -4.47
CA PHE A 193 -33.67 -6.51 -3.33
C PHE A 193 -34.62 -7.65 -2.96
N LEU A 194 -34.01 -8.78 -2.58
CA LEU A 194 -34.64 -9.81 -1.76
C LEU A 194 -34.49 -9.41 -0.29
N ASP A 195 -35.60 -9.04 0.33
CA ASP A 195 -35.69 -8.55 1.71
C ASP A 195 -36.47 -9.49 2.66
N VAL A 196 -37.13 -10.48 2.07
CA VAL A 196 -37.88 -11.57 2.71
C VAL A 196 -37.23 -12.92 2.42
N GLU A 197 -37.70 -13.97 3.10
CA GLU A 197 -37.15 -15.33 2.97
C GLU A 197 -37.30 -15.91 1.55
N ARG A 198 -38.45 -15.66 0.89
CA ARG A 198 -38.73 -16.09 -0.50
C ARG A 198 -39.53 -15.03 -1.23
N LYS A 199 -39.20 -14.80 -2.50
CA LYS A 199 -39.89 -13.84 -3.37
C LYS A 199 -40.00 -14.39 -4.78
N LYS A 200 -41.22 -14.44 -5.30
CA LYS A 200 -41.45 -14.68 -6.72
C LYS A 200 -41.27 -13.40 -7.51
N ILE A 201 -40.60 -13.50 -8.64
CA ILE A 201 -40.44 -12.42 -9.61
C ILE A 201 -40.85 -12.94 -10.99
N ASN A 202 -41.41 -12.08 -11.81
CA ASN A 202 -41.66 -12.35 -13.21
C ASN A 202 -40.92 -11.30 -14.04
N VAL A 203 -39.95 -11.74 -14.82
CA VAL A 203 -39.15 -10.89 -15.69
C VAL A 203 -38.99 -11.61 -17.03
N ALA A 204 -39.14 -10.89 -18.13
CA ALA A 204 -39.08 -11.44 -19.48
C ALA A 204 -40.06 -12.60 -19.75
N GLY A 205 -41.22 -12.63 -19.09
CA GLY A 205 -42.17 -13.75 -19.14
C GLY A 205 -41.71 -15.01 -18.38
N VAL A 206 -40.58 -14.94 -17.66
CA VAL A 206 -40.02 -16.05 -16.86
C VAL A 206 -40.39 -15.84 -15.38
N GLU A 207 -41.12 -16.80 -14.80
CA GLU A 207 -41.33 -16.85 -13.35
C GLU A 207 -40.11 -17.47 -12.66
N LEU A 208 -39.48 -16.71 -11.75
CA LEU A 208 -38.39 -17.16 -10.90
C LEU A 208 -38.77 -16.99 -9.43
N GLU A 209 -38.22 -17.84 -8.56
CA GLU A 209 -38.32 -17.67 -7.12
C GLU A 209 -36.92 -17.46 -6.52
N LEU A 210 -36.69 -16.28 -5.95
CA LEU A 210 -35.49 -15.95 -5.18
C LEU A 210 -35.70 -16.42 -3.74
N THR A 211 -34.77 -17.19 -3.19
CA THR A 211 -34.81 -17.67 -1.80
C THR A 211 -33.52 -17.27 -1.09
N SER A 212 -33.63 -16.73 0.13
CA SER A 212 -32.48 -16.38 0.96
C SER A 212 -31.73 -17.67 1.35
N SER A 213 -30.44 -17.72 1.05
CA SER A 213 -29.58 -18.89 1.26
C SER A 213 -28.34 -18.55 2.09
N PRO A 214 -28.49 -18.08 3.35
CA PRO A 214 -27.35 -17.75 4.18
C PRO A 214 -26.52 -18.99 4.54
N GLY A 215 -25.23 -18.80 4.73
CA GLY A 215 -24.30 -19.86 5.09
C GLY A 215 -22.88 -19.55 4.61
N GLU A 216 -22.72 -19.55 3.28
CA GLU A 216 -21.48 -19.15 2.61
C GLU A 216 -21.20 -17.66 2.86
N THR A 217 -22.19 -16.80 2.57
CA THR A 217 -22.30 -15.43 3.06
C THR A 217 -23.66 -15.19 3.74
N ASN A 218 -23.83 -14.01 4.35
CA ASN A 218 -25.11 -13.55 4.90
C ASN A 218 -26.04 -12.92 3.86
N ASP A 219 -25.56 -12.74 2.63
CA ASP A 219 -26.27 -12.12 1.51
C ASP A 219 -26.54 -13.08 0.34
N GLY A 220 -26.41 -14.38 0.59
CA GLY A 220 -26.66 -15.44 -0.39
C GLY A 220 -28.13 -15.53 -0.84
N ILE A 221 -28.30 -15.76 -2.14
CA ILE A 221 -29.56 -16.03 -2.84
C ILE A 221 -29.41 -17.28 -3.69
N SER A 222 -30.40 -18.17 -3.60
CA SER A 222 -30.64 -19.21 -4.59
C SER A 222 -31.79 -18.83 -5.51
N VAL A 223 -31.67 -19.13 -6.79
CA VAL A 223 -32.68 -18.83 -7.82
C VAL A 223 -33.30 -20.13 -8.29
N TRP A 224 -34.61 -20.29 -8.10
CA TRP A 224 -35.37 -21.43 -8.59
C TRP A 224 -36.16 -21.04 -9.84
N TYR A 225 -35.96 -21.77 -10.95
CA TYR A 225 -36.72 -21.64 -12.18
C TYR A 225 -37.65 -22.85 -12.35
N PRO A 226 -38.95 -22.75 -11.98
CA PRO A 226 -39.84 -23.90 -11.93
C PRO A 226 -40.10 -24.55 -13.29
N ALA A 227 -40.27 -23.76 -14.36
CA ALA A 227 -40.66 -24.28 -15.67
C ALA A 227 -39.55 -25.14 -16.31
N GLY A 228 -38.29 -24.73 -16.19
CA GLY A 228 -37.14 -25.54 -16.59
C GLY A 228 -36.63 -26.49 -15.51
N LYS A 229 -37.22 -26.46 -14.31
CA LYS A 229 -36.75 -27.16 -13.10
C LYS A 229 -35.24 -26.99 -12.83
N VAL A 230 -34.73 -25.78 -13.03
CA VAL A 230 -33.31 -25.45 -12.81
C VAL A 230 -33.13 -24.68 -11.51
N LEU A 231 -32.19 -25.12 -10.69
CA LEU A 231 -31.81 -24.44 -9.45
C LEU A 231 -30.40 -23.85 -9.57
N PHE A 232 -30.28 -22.54 -9.40
CA PHE A 232 -29.00 -21.84 -9.31
C PHE A 232 -28.68 -21.61 -7.83
N ALA A 233 -27.60 -22.21 -7.35
CA ALA A 233 -27.28 -22.27 -5.92
C ALA A 233 -26.27 -21.21 -5.45
N GLY A 234 -25.66 -20.46 -6.38
CA GLY A 234 -24.46 -19.67 -6.09
C GLY A 234 -23.41 -20.54 -5.40
N ASP A 235 -22.64 -19.96 -4.48
CA ASP A 235 -21.59 -20.66 -3.76
C ASP A 235 -22.07 -21.52 -2.58
N THR A 236 -23.40 -21.66 -2.43
CA THR A 236 -23.97 -22.68 -1.54
C THR A 236 -23.62 -24.09 -2.03
N PHE A 237 -23.35 -24.26 -3.34
CA PHE A 237 -22.93 -25.52 -3.94
C PHE A 237 -21.86 -25.33 -5.04
N TYR A 238 -20.86 -26.20 -5.00
CA TYR A 238 -19.89 -26.49 -6.06
C TYR A 238 -19.33 -27.91 -5.83
N ARG A 239 -18.66 -28.50 -6.82
CA ARG A 239 -18.10 -29.87 -6.75
C ARG A 239 -16.80 -29.94 -5.94
N SER A 240 -16.89 -29.65 -4.65
CA SER A 240 -15.82 -29.73 -3.64
C SER A 240 -16.44 -29.60 -2.24
N PHE A 241 -15.77 -30.08 -1.19
CA PHE A 241 -16.22 -29.83 0.19
C PHE A 241 -16.41 -28.32 0.44
N PRO A 242 -17.52 -27.89 1.07
CA PRO A 242 -17.82 -26.48 1.25
C PRO A 242 -16.79 -25.79 2.13
N ASN A 243 -16.44 -24.57 1.77
CA ASN A 243 -15.49 -23.75 2.52
C ASN A 243 -16.16 -23.16 3.77
N LEU A 244 -16.39 -24.00 4.77
CA LEU A 244 -17.01 -23.60 6.05
C LEU A 244 -16.16 -22.59 6.84
N TYR A 245 -14.89 -22.42 6.48
CA TYR A 245 -14.06 -21.30 6.89
C TYR A 245 -12.96 -21.03 5.86
N ALA A 246 -12.95 -19.83 5.29
CA ALA A 246 -11.90 -19.45 4.36
C ALA A 246 -10.62 -19.09 5.11
N ILE A 247 -9.52 -19.81 4.85
CA ILE A 247 -8.23 -19.62 5.52
C ILE A 247 -7.56 -18.26 5.25
N ARG A 248 -8.06 -17.48 4.29
CA ARG A 248 -7.77 -16.04 4.14
C ARG A 248 -8.19 -15.21 5.35
N GLY A 249 -9.17 -15.71 6.11
CA GLY A 249 -9.79 -15.07 7.26
C GLY A 249 -11.10 -14.38 6.86
N THR A 250 -12.23 -14.92 7.33
CA THR A 250 -13.56 -14.33 7.14
C THR A 250 -14.37 -14.22 8.42
N PRO A 251 -15.36 -13.31 8.48
CA PRO A 251 -16.39 -13.36 9.50
C PRO A 251 -17.08 -14.72 9.47
N GLN A 252 -17.77 -15.04 10.56
CA GLN A 252 -18.32 -16.36 10.83
C GLN A 252 -19.25 -16.84 9.70
N ARG A 253 -18.89 -17.97 9.08
CA ARG A 253 -19.80 -18.76 8.24
C ARG A 253 -20.60 -19.69 9.16
N GLN A 254 -21.92 -19.58 9.11
CA GLN A 254 -22.78 -20.35 10.00
C GLN A 254 -23.13 -21.70 9.37
N THR A 255 -22.39 -22.75 9.74
CA THR A 255 -22.56 -24.13 9.28
C THR A 255 -24.02 -24.60 9.33
N ARG A 256 -24.73 -24.30 10.42
CA ARG A 256 -26.15 -24.64 10.61
C ARG A 256 -27.11 -23.88 9.68
N LEU A 257 -26.79 -22.64 9.31
CA LEU A 257 -27.58 -21.91 8.31
C LEU A 257 -27.34 -22.49 6.92
N TRP A 258 -26.09 -22.82 6.58
CA TRP A 258 -25.75 -23.44 5.31
C TRP A 258 -26.47 -24.78 5.09
N ALA A 259 -26.46 -25.68 6.08
CA ALA A 259 -27.20 -26.94 6.02
C ALA A 259 -28.72 -26.73 5.78
N ARG A 260 -29.32 -25.72 6.42
CA ARG A 260 -30.73 -25.38 6.19
C ARG A 260 -30.99 -24.82 4.80
N SER A 261 -30.08 -24.02 4.27
CA SER A 261 -30.15 -23.51 2.89
C SER A 261 -30.10 -24.68 1.89
N LEU A 262 -29.21 -25.65 2.10
CA LEU A 262 -29.13 -26.87 1.28
C LEU A 262 -30.39 -27.74 1.39
N ALA A 263 -31.00 -27.84 2.56
CA ALA A 263 -32.28 -28.54 2.73
C ALA A 263 -33.40 -27.90 1.89
N LYS A 264 -33.54 -26.56 1.93
CA LYS A 264 -34.52 -25.82 1.13
C LYS A 264 -34.28 -25.97 -0.38
N MET A 265 -33.02 -26.11 -0.79
CA MET A 265 -32.63 -26.39 -2.17
C MET A 265 -33.05 -27.79 -2.60
N ALA A 266 -32.79 -28.80 -1.76
CA ALA A 266 -33.17 -30.19 -2.03
C ALA A 266 -34.70 -30.36 -2.20
N ASP A 267 -35.50 -29.59 -1.45
CA ASP A 267 -36.97 -29.59 -1.55
C ASP A 267 -37.50 -29.20 -2.94
N ARG A 268 -36.68 -28.55 -3.79
CA ARG A 268 -37.10 -28.12 -5.14
C ARG A 268 -37.20 -29.25 -6.14
N LYS A 269 -36.56 -30.39 -5.89
CA LYS A 269 -36.53 -31.55 -6.82
C LYS A 269 -36.14 -31.12 -8.23
N ALA A 270 -35.04 -30.38 -8.33
CA ALA A 270 -34.55 -29.80 -9.57
C ALA A 270 -34.02 -30.90 -10.52
N ASP A 271 -34.23 -30.72 -11.83
CA ASP A 271 -33.68 -31.58 -12.86
C ASP A 271 -32.24 -31.15 -13.21
N ALA A 272 -31.87 -29.89 -12.92
CA ALA A 272 -30.50 -29.40 -13.02
C ALA A 272 -30.13 -28.49 -11.83
N LEU A 273 -28.92 -28.66 -11.32
CA LEU A 273 -28.30 -27.85 -10.26
C LEU A 273 -27.08 -27.13 -10.81
N VAL A 274 -27.14 -25.81 -10.84
CA VAL A 274 -26.06 -24.92 -11.28
C VAL A 274 -25.42 -24.29 -10.04
N GLY A 275 -24.19 -24.70 -9.75
CA GLY A 275 -23.37 -24.07 -8.71
C GLY A 275 -22.76 -22.76 -9.17
N GLY A 276 -22.28 -21.95 -8.21
CA GLY A 276 -21.50 -20.75 -8.48
C GLY A 276 -20.16 -21.04 -9.16
N HIS A 277 -19.65 -22.26 -8.96
CA HIS A 277 -18.48 -22.80 -9.64
C HIS A 277 -18.73 -24.21 -10.15
N THR A 278 -17.78 -24.73 -10.95
CA THR A 278 -17.73 -26.10 -11.50
C THR A 278 -18.88 -26.46 -12.45
N VAL A 279 -18.76 -27.55 -13.22
CA VAL A 279 -19.83 -27.98 -14.14
C VAL A 279 -21.14 -28.30 -13.39
N PRO A 280 -22.31 -27.90 -13.93
CA PRO A 280 -23.62 -28.26 -13.38
C PRO A 280 -23.83 -29.76 -13.16
N VAL A 281 -24.78 -30.11 -12.30
CA VAL A 281 -25.30 -31.47 -12.13
C VAL A 281 -26.63 -31.55 -12.87
N VAL A 282 -26.81 -32.56 -13.72
CA VAL A 282 -28.02 -32.75 -14.53
C VAL A 282 -28.58 -34.15 -14.24
N GLY A 283 -29.90 -34.23 -14.08
CA GLY A 283 -30.64 -35.43 -13.70
C GLY A 283 -31.21 -35.33 -12.29
N ALA A 284 -32.53 -35.45 -12.16
CA ALA A 284 -33.25 -35.23 -10.90
C ALA A 284 -32.76 -36.11 -9.73
N ASP A 285 -32.52 -37.40 -9.99
CA ASP A 285 -32.04 -38.34 -8.96
C ASP A 285 -30.64 -37.97 -8.47
N GLU A 286 -29.77 -37.59 -9.39
CA GLU A 286 -28.40 -37.17 -9.08
C GLU A 286 -28.39 -35.85 -8.33
N VAL A 287 -29.19 -34.87 -8.76
CA VAL A 287 -29.34 -33.58 -8.04
C VAL A 287 -29.85 -33.79 -6.61
N SER A 288 -30.88 -34.62 -6.44
CA SER A 288 -31.44 -34.98 -5.13
C SER A 288 -30.39 -35.63 -4.24
N ARG A 289 -29.65 -36.60 -4.76
CA ARG A 289 -28.56 -37.29 -4.06
C ARG A 289 -27.46 -36.32 -3.65
N VAL A 290 -26.98 -35.49 -4.57
CA VAL A 290 -25.87 -34.56 -4.34
C VAL A 290 -26.24 -33.50 -3.31
N LEU A 291 -27.41 -32.86 -3.40
CA LEU A 291 -27.84 -31.89 -2.39
C LEU A 291 -28.08 -32.54 -1.03
N GLY A 292 -28.60 -33.76 -1.00
CA GLY A 292 -28.73 -34.55 0.22
C GLY A 292 -27.38 -34.80 0.88
N ASP A 293 -26.40 -35.28 0.11
CA ASP A 293 -25.04 -35.57 0.58
C ASP A 293 -24.33 -34.31 1.07
N TYR A 294 -24.46 -33.20 0.34
CA TYR A 294 -23.86 -31.92 0.69
C TYR A 294 -24.46 -31.36 1.98
N ARG A 295 -25.80 -31.40 2.12
CA ARG A 295 -26.51 -31.04 3.35
C ARG A 295 -26.03 -31.89 4.52
N ASP A 296 -26.03 -33.21 4.35
CA ASP A 296 -25.71 -34.16 5.42
C ASP A 296 -24.26 -34.00 5.88
N ALA A 297 -23.32 -33.73 4.98
CA ALA A 297 -21.92 -33.48 5.35
C ALA A 297 -21.75 -32.21 6.19
N VAL A 298 -22.38 -31.10 5.77
CA VAL A 298 -22.34 -29.83 6.52
C VAL A 298 -23.01 -29.98 7.89
N GLN A 299 -24.18 -30.62 7.92
CA GLN A 299 -24.93 -30.89 9.16
C GLN A 299 -24.15 -31.82 10.09
N PHE A 300 -23.52 -32.86 9.55
CA PHE A 300 -22.70 -33.80 10.33
C PHE A 300 -21.51 -33.10 10.99
N VAL A 301 -20.75 -32.28 10.24
CA VAL A 301 -19.64 -31.51 10.81
C VAL A 301 -20.13 -30.63 11.96
N HIS A 302 -21.26 -29.95 11.79
CA HIS A 302 -21.85 -29.16 12.86
C HIS A 302 -22.22 -30.02 14.09
N ASP A 303 -23.06 -31.04 13.89
CA ASP A 303 -23.66 -31.80 15.00
C ASP A 303 -22.62 -32.61 15.76
N LYS A 304 -21.66 -33.23 15.06
CA LYS A 304 -20.58 -33.98 15.71
C LYS A 304 -19.58 -33.07 16.41
N THR A 305 -19.35 -31.86 15.89
CA THR A 305 -18.56 -30.87 16.63
C THR A 305 -19.26 -30.49 17.93
N VAL A 306 -20.56 -30.17 17.90
CA VAL A 306 -21.34 -29.83 19.11
C VAL A 306 -21.39 -31.01 20.08
N GLU A 307 -21.56 -32.24 19.58
CA GLU A 307 -21.50 -33.45 20.40
C GLU A 307 -20.16 -33.59 21.12
N GLY A 308 -19.04 -33.37 20.42
CA GLY A 308 -17.71 -33.43 21.01
C GLY A 308 -17.41 -32.28 21.97
N ILE A 309 -17.90 -31.08 21.69
CA ILE A 309 -17.83 -29.93 22.62
C ILE A 309 -18.48 -30.29 23.96
N ASN A 310 -19.66 -30.91 23.93
CA ASN A 310 -20.36 -31.34 25.14
C ASN A 310 -19.62 -32.47 25.90
N LYS A 311 -18.66 -33.15 25.23
CA LYS A 311 -17.74 -34.11 25.86
C LYS A 311 -16.47 -33.46 26.41
N GLY A 312 -16.32 -32.14 26.26
CA GLY A 312 -15.15 -31.39 26.70
C GLY A 312 -13.94 -31.48 25.77
N LEU A 313 -14.13 -31.91 24.51
CA LEU A 313 -13.04 -32.01 23.54
C LEU A 313 -12.60 -30.63 23.06
N THR A 314 -11.29 -30.44 22.96
CA THR A 314 -10.64 -29.23 22.41
C THR A 314 -10.75 -29.18 20.88
N PRO A 315 -10.49 -28.03 20.22
CA PRO A 315 -10.60 -27.89 18.77
C PRO A 315 -9.81 -28.92 17.95
N ASP A 316 -8.62 -29.31 18.40
CA ASP A 316 -7.79 -30.27 17.67
C ASP A 316 -8.19 -31.72 17.96
N GLU A 317 -8.63 -32.06 19.17
CA GLU A 317 -9.25 -33.37 19.47
C GLU A 317 -10.55 -33.57 18.70
N LEU A 318 -11.31 -32.49 18.49
CA LEU A 318 -12.54 -32.51 17.69
C LEU A 318 -12.27 -32.85 16.23
N VAL A 319 -11.12 -32.48 15.68
CA VAL A 319 -10.77 -32.81 14.29
C VAL A 319 -10.60 -34.31 14.13
N GLU A 320 -9.93 -34.97 15.09
CA GLU A 320 -9.82 -36.42 15.11
C GLU A 320 -11.18 -37.11 15.36
N TYR A 321 -12.03 -36.49 16.19
CA TYR A 321 -13.35 -37.03 16.53
C TYR A 321 -14.37 -36.94 15.38
N VAL A 322 -14.38 -35.82 14.64
CA VAL A 322 -15.39 -35.50 13.62
C VAL A 322 -14.95 -36.01 12.26
N GLN A 323 -15.07 -37.32 12.06
CA GLN A 323 -14.77 -37.98 10.78
C GLN A 323 -16.05 -38.22 9.99
N LEU A 324 -16.11 -37.72 8.76
CA LEU A 324 -17.27 -37.93 7.88
C LEU A 324 -17.51 -39.44 7.68
N PRO A 325 -18.78 -39.90 7.67
CA PRO A 325 -19.11 -41.27 7.30
C PRO A 325 -18.54 -41.61 5.91
N GLU A 326 -18.09 -42.85 5.72
CA GLU A 326 -17.41 -43.32 4.50
C GLU A 326 -18.14 -42.90 3.21
N ARG A 327 -19.47 -43.01 3.21
CA ARG A 327 -20.34 -42.59 2.10
C ARG A 327 -20.14 -41.13 1.68
N LEU A 328 -20.00 -40.23 2.66
CA LEU A 328 -19.81 -38.79 2.43
C LEU A 328 -18.33 -38.47 2.16
N ALA A 329 -17.40 -39.10 2.88
CA ALA A 329 -15.96 -38.92 2.71
C ALA A 329 -15.47 -39.35 1.31
N ASN A 330 -16.08 -40.38 0.73
CA ASN A 330 -15.74 -40.90 -0.60
C ASN A 330 -16.55 -40.28 -1.74
N SER A 331 -17.51 -39.39 -1.44
CA SER A 331 -18.28 -38.71 -2.48
C SER A 331 -17.39 -37.79 -3.30
N GLU A 332 -17.46 -37.90 -4.64
CA GLU A 332 -16.69 -37.05 -5.56
C GLU A 332 -17.01 -35.55 -5.38
N TYR A 333 -18.23 -35.23 -4.92
CA TYR A 333 -18.72 -33.87 -4.69
C TYR A 333 -18.22 -33.25 -3.38
N LEU A 334 -17.70 -34.06 -2.47
CA LEU A 334 -17.27 -33.66 -1.12
C LEU A 334 -15.77 -33.86 -0.90
N GLN A 335 -15.02 -34.10 -1.98
CA GLN A 335 -13.57 -34.11 -1.89
C GLN A 335 -13.05 -32.71 -1.51
N PRO A 336 -12.06 -32.59 -0.61
CA PRO A 336 -11.68 -31.30 -0.03
C PRO A 336 -10.72 -30.51 -0.94
N PHE A 337 -11.14 -30.21 -2.17
CA PHE A 337 -10.35 -29.44 -3.13
C PHE A 337 -10.24 -27.95 -2.75
N TYR A 338 -11.23 -27.42 -2.03
CA TYR A 338 -11.34 -26.00 -1.67
C TYR A 338 -11.52 -25.81 -0.17
N GLY A 339 -12.68 -26.19 0.39
CA GLY A 339 -12.88 -26.29 1.84
C GLY A 339 -12.29 -27.58 2.42
N HIS A 340 -12.25 -27.66 3.75
CA HIS A 340 -11.83 -28.86 4.48
C HIS A 340 -12.72 -29.09 5.71
N PRO A 341 -13.13 -30.34 6.02
CA PRO A 341 -13.92 -30.64 7.21
C PRO A 341 -13.31 -30.09 8.50
N ASP A 342 -12.01 -30.31 8.71
CA ASP A 342 -11.28 -29.87 9.91
C ASP A 342 -11.34 -28.35 10.15
N TRP A 343 -11.41 -27.55 9.08
CA TRP A 343 -11.55 -26.10 9.20
C TRP A 343 -12.96 -25.74 9.63
N GLY A 344 -13.96 -26.46 9.11
CA GLY A 344 -15.36 -26.34 9.53
C GLY A 344 -15.58 -26.76 10.99
N VAL A 345 -14.88 -27.79 11.47
CA VAL A 345 -14.88 -28.21 12.89
C VAL A 345 -14.36 -27.08 13.77
N ARG A 346 -13.15 -26.59 13.50
CA ARG A 346 -12.54 -25.50 14.27
C ARG A 346 -13.37 -24.21 14.24
N GLN A 347 -13.93 -23.87 13.07
CA GLN A 347 -14.82 -22.71 12.95
C GLN A 347 -16.13 -22.91 13.72
N THR A 348 -16.69 -24.11 13.72
CA THR A 348 -17.92 -24.42 14.48
C THR A 348 -17.66 -24.31 15.98
N PHE A 349 -16.52 -24.81 16.48
CA PHE A 349 -16.09 -24.58 17.86
C PHE A 349 -16.01 -23.08 18.17
N ASN A 350 -15.27 -22.33 17.33
CA ASN A 350 -15.08 -20.89 17.53
C ASN A 350 -16.39 -20.10 17.49
N ASN A 351 -17.39 -20.54 16.72
CA ASN A 351 -18.71 -19.91 16.69
C ASN A 351 -19.47 -20.05 18.02
N TYR A 352 -19.25 -21.13 18.77
CA TYR A 352 -19.96 -21.40 20.04
C TYR A 352 -19.17 -20.97 21.27
N LEU A 353 -17.86 -21.26 21.30
CA LEU A 353 -17.00 -21.08 22.49
C LEU A 353 -15.87 -20.06 22.29
N GLY A 354 -15.67 -19.55 21.07
CA GLY A 354 -14.58 -18.63 20.77
C GLY A 354 -13.22 -19.31 20.64
N TRP A 355 -12.15 -18.55 20.88
CA TRP A 355 -10.77 -18.98 20.64
C TRP A 355 -10.19 -19.86 21.76
N PHE A 356 -10.74 -19.77 22.98
CA PHE A 356 -10.20 -20.43 24.15
C PHE A 356 -10.68 -21.89 24.22
N ASP A 357 -9.74 -22.83 24.30
CA ASP A 357 -10.01 -24.27 24.26
C ASP A 357 -10.39 -24.87 25.63
N GLY A 358 -10.33 -24.07 26.70
CA GLY A 358 -10.60 -24.49 28.07
C GLY A 358 -9.35 -24.90 28.87
N ASN A 359 -8.19 -25.04 28.24
CA ASN A 359 -6.94 -25.36 28.93
C ASN A 359 -6.34 -24.09 29.55
N PRO A 360 -6.21 -23.98 30.89
CA PRO A 360 -5.77 -22.75 31.54
C PRO A 360 -4.37 -22.28 31.10
N SER A 361 -3.49 -23.18 30.66
CA SER A 361 -2.17 -22.81 30.12
C SER A 361 -2.25 -22.02 28.81
N ASN A 362 -3.35 -22.17 28.06
CA ASN A 362 -3.62 -21.48 26.80
C ASN A 362 -4.38 -20.16 27.01
N LEU A 363 -4.80 -19.82 28.24
CA LEU A 363 -5.48 -18.56 28.52
C LEU A 363 -4.52 -17.36 28.48
N PHE A 364 -3.30 -17.58 28.97
CA PHE A 364 -2.19 -16.62 28.94
C PHE A 364 -0.90 -17.36 28.56
N PRO A 365 -0.79 -17.84 27.30
CA PRO A 365 0.37 -18.61 26.89
C PRO A 365 1.63 -17.75 26.98
N LEU A 366 2.78 -18.40 27.12
CA LEU A 366 4.05 -17.72 27.01
C LEU A 366 4.15 -17.02 25.63
N PRO A 367 4.75 -15.82 25.55
CA PRO A 367 5.12 -15.26 24.26
C PRO A 367 5.99 -16.27 23.48
N PRO A 368 5.80 -16.46 22.16
CA PRO A 368 6.48 -17.51 21.40
C PRO A 368 8.00 -17.57 21.60
N LYS A 369 8.66 -16.41 21.66
CA LYS A 369 10.10 -16.32 21.94
C LYS A 369 10.48 -16.90 23.31
N ALA A 370 9.70 -16.59 24.35
CA ALA A 370 9.99 -17.04 25.72
C ALA A 370 9.73 -18.54 25.90
N GLU A 371 8.79 -19.12 25.15
CA GLU A 371 8.62 -20.57 25.07
C GLU A 371 9.81 -21.23 24.37
N ALA A 372 10.21 -20.69 23.21
CA ALA A 372 11.34 -21.20 22.44
C ALA A 372 12.67 -21.17 23.21
N GLU A 373 12.92 -20.13 24.02
CA GLU A 373 14.12 -20.04 24.88
C GLU A 373 14.16 -21.18 25.91
N ARG A 374 13.01 -21.54 26.47
CA ARG A 374 12.90 -22.67 27.41
C ARG A 374 13.04 -24.01 26.68
N MET A 375 12.45 -24.14 25.49
CA MET A 375 12.55 -25.35 24.68
C MET A 375 14.01 -25.63 24.27
N VAL A 376 14.73 -24.61 23.79
CA VAL A 376 16.15 -24.73 23.46
C VAL A 376 16.99 -25.15 24.67
N LYS A 377 16.70 -24.62 25.85
CA LYS A 377 17.37 -25.05 27.09
C LYS A 377 17.11 -26.52 27.42
N LEU A 378 15.87 -26.99 27.25
CA LEU A 378 15.48 -28.39 27.51
C LEU A 378 16.12 -29.37 26.51
N VAL A 379 16.13 -29.01 25.22
CA VAL A 379 16.72 -29.81 24.13
C VAL A 379 18.26 -29.80 24.21
N GLY A 380 18.85 -28.84 24.91
CA GLY A 380 20.29 -28.76 25.18
C GLY A 380 21.06 -27.95 24.15
N GLY A 381 20.44 -26.92 23.57
CA GLY A 381 21.07 -25.95 22.67
C GLY A 381 20.29 -25.73 21.37
N LYS A 382 20.50 -24.58 20.73
CA LYS A 382 19.88 -24.20 19.44
C LYS A 382 20.27 -25.19 18.34
N ASP A 383 21.54 -25.58 18.28
CA ASP A 383 22.07 -26.47 17.26
C ASP A 383 21.42 -27.86 17.32
N LYS A 384 21.10 -28.36 18.51
CA LYS A 384 20.38 -29.63 18.68
C LYS A 384 18.93 -29.54 18.24
N LEU A 385 18.29 -28.39 18.45
CA LEU A 385 16.93 -28.15 17.97
C LEU A 385 16.89 -28.05 16.44
N LEU A 386 17.89 -27.40 15.83
CA LEU A 386 18.06 -27.37 14.38
C LEU A 386 18.31 -28.77 13.81
N ALA A 387 19.24 -29.53 14.38
CA ALA A 387 19.52 -30.90 13.96
C ALA A 387 18.27 -31.80 14.04
N ALA A 388 17.45 -31.65 15.09
CA ALA A 388 16.18 -32.37 15.20
C ALA A 388 15.17 -31.94 14.11
N ALA A 389 15.14 -30.66 13.74
CA ALA A 389 14.29 -30.16 12.67
C ALA A 389 14.73 -30.69 11.29
N GLU A 390 16.04 -30.78 11.06
CA GLU A 390 16.64 -31.38 9.86
C GLU A 390 16.38 -32.90 9.79
N GLU A 391 16.57 -33.63 10.90
CA GLU A 391 16.29 -35.06 10.98
C GLU A 391 14.80 -35.36 10.71
N ALA A 392 13.89 -34.55 11.26
CA ALA A 392 12.46 -34.65 10.99
C ALA A 392 12.17 -34.41 9.49
N LEU A 393 12.83 -33.42 8.87
CA LEU A 393 12.69 -33.13 7.44
C LEU A 393 13.24 -34.27 6.56
N GLU A 394 14.37 -34.86 6.92
CA GLU A 394 14.99 -36.00 6.23
C GLU A 394 14.13 -37.26 6.32
N SER A 395 13.47 -37.46 7.46
CA SER A 395 12.59 -38.60 7.74
C SER A 395 11.15 -38.41 7.23
N ASP A 396 10.89 -37.35 6.46
CA ASP A 396 9.57 -36.95 5.95
C ASP A 396 8.50 -36.66 7.03
N ASP A 397 8.91 -36.41 8.29
CA ASP A 397 8.07 -35.85 9.36
C ASP A 397 7.95 -34.33 9.22
N ASN A 398 7.37 -33.93 8.09
CA ASN A 398 7.41 -32.55 7.60
C ASN A 398 6.58 -31.59 8.45
N GLN A 399 5.48 -32.05 9.05
CA GLN A 399 4.67 -31.20 9.92
C GLN A 399 5.44 -30.87 11.20
N TRP A 400 6.16 -31.85 11.76
CA TRP A 400 7.00 -31.64 12.93
C TRP A 400 8.21 -30.78 12.62
N ALA A 401 8.89 -31.02 11.49
CA ALA A 401 10.00 -30.18 11.03
C ALA A 401 9.59 -28.69 10.91
N ALA A 402 8.41 -28.41 10.35
CA ALA A 402 7.91 -27.04 10.25
C ALA A 402 7.62 -26.39 11.62
N GLN A 403 7.10 -27.16 12.59
CA GLN A 403 6.83 -26.69 13.96
C GLN A 403 8.13 -26.46 14.76
N LEU A 404 9.12 -27.33 14.61
CA LEU A 404 10.46 -27.12 15.19
C LEU A 404 11.15 -25.89 14.60
N ALA A 405 11.02 -25.67 13.29
CA ALA A 405 11.53 -24.47 12.65
C ALA A 405 10.82 -23.20 13.16
N ASP A 406 9.53 -23.26 13.52
CA ASP A 406 8.85 -22.12 14.15
C ASP A 406 9.43 -21.74 15.53
N GLN A 407 9.89 -22.71 16.32
CA GLN A 407 10.59 -22.44 17.57
C GLN A 407 11.91 -21.71 17.31
N LEU A 408 12.68 -22.13 16.31
CA LEU A 408 13.92 -21.47 15.90
C LEU A 408 13.66 -20.04 15.38
N LEU A 409 12.63 -19.84 14.56
CA LEU A 409 12.25 -18.53 14.03
C LEU A 409 11.66 -17.58 15.08
N ALA A 410 11.07 -18.11 16.15
CA ALA A 410 10.63 -17.31 17.30
C ALA A 410 11.81 -16.75 18.10
N LEU A 411 12.96 -17.44 18.12
CA LEU A 411 14.21 -16.96 18.71
C LEU A 411 14.90 -15.94 17.82
N ASP A 412 15.02 -16.27 16.54
CA ASP A 412 15.64 -15.45 15.52
C ASP A 412 14.86 -15.56 14.21
N LYS A 413 14.05 -14.53 13.92
CA LYS A 413 13.27 -14.43 12.69
C LYS A 413 14.11 -14.42 11.41
N ASN A 414 15.42 -14.16 11.53
CA ASN A 414 16.36 -14.11 10.41
C ASN A 414 17.17 -15.40 10.23
N ASP A 415 16.93 -16.42 11.05
CA ASP A 415 17.63 -17.70 10.98
C ASP A 415 17.43 -18.36 9.60
N THR A 416 18.52 -18.40 8.82
CA THR A 416 18.49 -18.89 7.45
C THR A 416 18.18 -20.38 7.38
N ASP A 417 18.78 -21.19 8.24
CA ASP A 417 18.62 -22.64 8.22
C ASP A 417 17.20 -23.02 8.64
N ALA A 418 16.68 -22.38 9.69
CA ALA A 418 15.29 -22.56 10.09
C ALA A 418 14.28 -22.14 8.99
N LYS A 419 14.54 -21.02 8.29
CA LYS A 419 13.71 -20.60 7.13
C LYS A 419 13.72 -21.64 6.02
N LEU A 420 14.89 -22.22 5.72
CA LEU A 420 15.05 -23.24 4.68
C LEU A 420 14.37 -24.55 5.08
N VAL A 421 14.59 -25.05 6.30
CA VAL A 421 13.91 -26.23 6.85
C VAL A 421 12.40 -26.05 6.78
N LYS A 422 11.88 -24.91 7.24
CA LYS A 422 10.45 -24.60 7.14
C LYS A 422 9.97 -24.57 5.69
N ALA A 423 10.69 -23.91 4.79
CA ALA A 423 10.29 -23.82 3.38
C ALA A 423 10.24 -25.20 2.70
N ASP A 424 11.19 -26.07 2.99
CA ASP A 424 11.27 -27.42 2.43
C ASP A 424 10.19 -28.33 3.01
N ALA A 425 9.98 -28.27 4.33
CA ALA A 425 8.90 -28.96 5.01
C ALA A 425 7.53 -28.58 4.44
N LEU A 426 7.24 -27.27 4.31
CA LEU A 426 6.00 -26.78 3.71
C LEU A 426 5.86 -27.20 2.23
N THR A 427 6.96 -27.26 1.48
CA THR A 427 6.95 -27.73 0.08
C THR A 427 6.61 -29.22 0.01
N LYS A 428 7.17 -30.05 0.90
CA LYS A 428 6.88 -31.49 0.97
C LYS A 428 5.42 -31.74 1.41
N LEU A 429 4.93 -31.01 2.42
CA LEU A 429 3.52 -31.06 2.82
C LEU A 429 2.59 -30.69 1.66
N ALA A 430 2.90 -29.63 0.91
CA ALA A 430 2.10 -29.20 -0.22
C ALA A 430 2.00 -30.26 -1.34
N ARG A 431 3.02 -31.10 -1.52
CA ARG A 431 3.04 -32.15 -2.56
C ARG A 431 1.92 -33.16 -2.35
N THR A 432 1.61 -33.54 -1.12
CA THR A 432 0.60 -34.56 -0.81
C THR A 432 -0.81 -33.99 -0.59
N MET A 433 -0.99 -32.68 -0.78
CA MET A 433 -2.29 -32.04 -0.59
C MET A 433 -3.15 -32.03 -1.84
N VAL A 434 -4.37 -32.52 -1.67
CA VAL A 434 -5.46 -32.38 -2.63
C VAL A 434 -6.17 -31.03 -2.49
N ASN A 435 -6.11 -30.39 -1.32
CA ASN A 435 -6.70 -29.07 -1.11
C ASN A 435 -5.86 -27.99 -1.78
N ALA A 436 -6.41 -27.35 -2.81
CA ALA A 436 -5.73 -26.35 -3.61
C ALA A 436 -5.33 -25.12 -2.79
N THR A 437 -6.21 -24.66 -1.90
CA THR A 437 -5.99 -23.43 -1.14
C THR A 437 -4.90 -23.58 -0.09
N ALA A 438 -4.87 -24.71 0.60
CA ALA A 438 -3.80 -25.06 1.53
C ALA A 438 -2.46 -25.26 0.80
N ARG A 439 -2.48 -26.00 -0.31
CA ARG A 439 -1.30 -26.19 -1.17
C ARG A 439 -0.73 -24.86 -1.63
N ASN A 440 -1.56 -23.97 -2.17
CA ASN A 440 -1.15 -22.65 -2.64
C ASN A 440 -0.57 -21.80 -1.50
N TYR A 441 -1.18 -21.87 -0.31
CA TYR A 441 -0.72 -21.14 0.86
C TYR A 441 0.68 -21.62 1.29
N TYR A 442 0.89 -22.94 1.42
CA TYR A 442 2.18 -23.50 1.80
C TYR A 442 3.28 -23.22 0.80
N LEU A 443 3.02 -23.41 -0.51
CA LEU A 443 4.01 -23.11 -1.54
C LEU A 443 4.35 -21.60 -1.57
N THR A 444 3.35 -20.73 -1.36
CA THR A 444 3.58 -19.28 -1.34
C THR A 444 4.46 -18.88 -0.16
N VAL A 445 4.18 -19.40 1.04
CA VAL A 445 5.00 -19.13 2.24
C VAL A 445 6.41 -19.70 2.07
N ALA A 446 6.56 -20.93 1.56
CA ALA A 446 7.87 -21.51 1.28
C ALA A 446 8.68 -20.64 0.30
N ARG A 447 8.04 -20.12 -0.74
CA ARG A 447 8.68 -19.18 -1.69
C ARG A 447 9.08 -17.87 -1.03
N GLU A 448 8.24 -17.32 -0.16
CA GLU A 448 8.54 -16.09 0.59
C GLU A 448 9.76 -16.29 1.52
N LEU A 449 9.82 -17.42 2.24
CA LEU A 449 10.95 -17.77 3.12
C LEU A 449 12.26 -17.93 2.32
N ARG A 450 12.24 -18.67 1.20
CA ARG A 450 13.44 -18.82 0.34
C ARG A 450 13.90 -17.49 -0.23
N LYS A 451 12.97 -16.62 -0.64
CA LYS A 451 13.30 -15.28 -1.13
C LYS A 451 13.97 -14.42 -0.06
N GLN A 452 13.50 -14.50 1.18
CA GLN A 452 14.15 -13.80 2.30
C GLN A 452 15.60 -14.27 2.49
N VAL A 453 15.84 -15.59 2.45
CA VAL A 453 17.20 -16.16 2.52
C VAL A 453 18.08 -15.73 1.35
N SER A 454 17.56 -15.75 0.11
CA SER A 454 18.34 -15.31 -1.06
C SER A 454 18.71 -13.84 -0.98
N ASN A 455 17.82 -12.99 -0.48
CA ASN A 455 18.11 -11.57 -0.26
C ASN A 455 19.19 -11.37 0.81
N GLU A 456 19.12 -12.13 1.91
CA GLU A 456 20.11 -12.11 3.01
C GLU A 456 21.48 -12.64 2.57
N LYS A 457 21.54 -13.73 1.78
CA LYS A 457 22.81 -14.23 1.19
C LYS A 457 23.41 -13.26 0.20
N ALA A 458 22.57 -12.64 -0.64
CA ALA A 458 23.03 -11.61 -1.55
C ALA A 458 23.57 -10.39 -0.78
N GLU A 459 23.03 -10.05 0.38
CA GLU A 459 23.51 -8.98 1.28
C GLU A 459 24.79 -9.37 2.05
N GLY A 460 24.97 -10.66 2.39
CA GLY A 460 26.18 -11.19 3.03
C GLY A 460 27.39 -11.35 2.09
N GLU A 461 27.18 -11.75 0.83
CA GLU A 461 28.25 -11.87 -0.18
C GLU A 461 28.65 -10.52 -0.80
N THR A 462 27.84 -9.47 -0.62
CA THR A 462 28.15 -8.10 -1.11
C THR A 462 28.89 -7.21 -0.12
N GLN A 463 29.54 -7.81 0.91
CA GLN A 463 30.57 -7.12 1.70
C GLN A 463 31.91 -6.93 0.97
N ALA A 464 32.07 -7.43 -0.26
CA ALA A 464 33.22 -7.13 -1.11
C ALA A 464 32.80 -6.95 -2.58
N GLY A 465 32.19 -5.82 -2.91
CA GLY A 465 31.93 -5.43 -4.29
C GLY A 465 30.72 -4.52 -4.43
N SER A 466 30.94 -3.34 -5.00
CA SER A 466 29.90 -2.37 -5.37
C SER A 466 28.78 -3.05 -6.16
N ARG A 467 27.56 -3.12 -5.59
CA ARG A 467 26.36 -3.46 -6.37
C ARG A 467 26.12 -2.34 -7.38
N GLN A 468 26.30 -2.65 -8.67
CA GLN A 468 25.82 -1.78 -9.74
C GLN A 468 24.29 -1.81 -9.82
N PRO A 469 23.64 -0.69 -10.23
CA PRO A 469 22.20 -0.63 -10.45
C PRO A 469 21.75 -1.62 -11.53
N LYS A 470 20.56 -2.19 -11.37
CA LYS A 470 19.89 -2.92 -12.47
C LYS A 470 19.46 -1.91 -13.54
N GLU A 471 19.73 -2.21 -14.81
CA GLU A 471 19.24 -1.43 -15.94
C GLU A 471 17.71 -1.33 -15.92
N ALA A 472 17.22 -0.10 -16.09
CA ALA A 472 15.80 0.21 -16.20
C ALA A 472 15.27 -0.10 -17.62
N PRO A 473 14.02 -0.55 -17.77
CA PRO A 473 13.39 -0.69 -19.08
C PRO A 473 13.29 0.67 -19.79
N SER A 474 13.50 0.70 -21.11
CA SER A 474 13.42 1.90 -21.93
C SER A 474 11.97 2.36 -22.17
N ILE A 475 11.79 3.68 -22.27
CA ILE A 475 10.52 4.38 -22.50
C ILE A 475 10.21 4.36 -23.99
N ALA A 476 9.67 3.25 -24.46
CA ALA A 476 9.06 3.16 -25.78
C ALA A 476 7.64 2.60 -25.66
N SER A 477 6.77 3.32 -24.96
CA SER A 477 5.31 3.20 -25.12
C SER A 477 4.62 4.49 -24.69
N ILE A 478 4.86 5.57 -25.44
CA ILE A 478 4.06 6.81 -25.34
C ILE A 478 2.67 6.47 -25.91
N GLY A 479 1.77 6.01 -25.04
CA GLY A 479 0.40 5.63 -25.40
C GLY A 479 -0.55 5.69 -24.21
N ASP A 480 -0.10 5.27 -23.03
CA ASP A 480 -0.94 5.22 -21.82
C ASP A 480 -0.51 6.27 -20.78
N ALA A 481 -1.49 6.91 -20.13
CA ALA A 481 -1.25 7.84 -19.02
C ALA A 481 -0.65 7.10 -17.82
N VAL A 482 0.42 7.65 -17.24
CA VAL A 482 1.09 7.08 -16.05
C VAL A 482 0.55 7.64 -14.75
N MET A 483 -0.11 8.81 -14.81
CA MET A 483 -0.92 9.39 -13.75
C MET A 483 -2.40 9.19 -14.10
N LYS A 484 -3.16 8.56 -13.21
CA LYS A 484 -4.59 8.31 -13.43
C LYS A 484 -5.38 9.51 -12.91
N LYS A 485 -6.10 10.20 -13.80
CA LYS A 485 -7.15 11.15 -13.42
C LYS A 485 -8.32 10.35 -12.83
N ILE A 486 -8.51 10.41 -11.51
CA ILE A 486 -9.51 9.61 -10.78
C ILE A 486 -10.86 10.31 -10.80
N ASP A 487 -10.84 11.62 -10.69
CA ASP A 487 -12.01 12.44 -10.47
C ASP A 487 -11.79 13.78 -11.17
N LEU A 488 -12.66 14.13 -12.11
CA LEU A 488 -12.70 15.43 -12.77
C LEU A 488 -14.10 15.98 -12.56
N ALA A 489 -14.29 16.68 -11.44
CA ALA A 489 -15.59 17.17 -11.05
C ALA A 489 -15.95 18.47 -11.78
N LEU A 490 -14.94 19.34 -12.01
CA LEU A 490 -15.11 20.67 -12.60
C LEU A 490 -14.15 20.86 -13.80
N PRO A 491 -14.45 20.27 -14.97
CA PRO A 491 -13.55 20.29 -16.13
C PRO A 491 -13.20 21.70 -16.63
N ASP A 492 -14.16 22.63 -16.54
CA ASP A 492 -13.98 24.02 -17.00
C ASP A 492 -13.12 24.85 -16.04
N GLU A 493 -12.95 24.40 -14.79
CA GLU A 493 -12.14 25.08 -13.78
C GLU A 493 -10.71 24.53 -13.70
N LEU A 494 -10.42 23.43 -14.39
CA LEU A 494 -9.10 22.81 -14.42
C LEU A 494 -8.06 23.74 -15.05
N TYR A 495 -6.99 24.03 -14.33
CA TYR A 495 -5.84 24.72 -14.88
C TYR A 495 -5.13 23.84 -15.92
N GLN A 496 -5.16 24.28 -17.18
CA GLN A 496 -4.57 23.63 -18.35
C GLN A 496 -3.06 23.90 -18.44
N GLY A 497 -2.32 23.35 -17.48
CA GLY A 497 -0.86 23.39 -17.43
C GLY A 497 -0.26 21.99 -17.32
N TYR A 498 1.06 21.92 -17.38
CA TYR A 498 1.83 20.69 -17.30
C TYR A 498 2.25 20.40 -15.86
N LEU A 499 1.88 19.23 -15.35
CA LEU A 499 2.19 18.79 -14.01
C LEU A 499 3.61 18.21 -13.96
N PHE A 500 4.48 18.84 -13.20
CA PHE A 500 5.81 18.35 -12.89
C PHE A 500 5.76 17.42 -11.67
N TRP A 501 6.24 16.19 -11.89
CA TRP A 501 6.26 15.12 -10.90
C TRP A 501 7.68 14.65 -10.67
N HIS A 502 8.21 14.89 -9.47
CA HIS A 502 9.48 14.33 -9.02
C HIS A 502 9.24 13.18 -8.05
N GLN A 503 9.82 12.02 -8.33
CA GLN A 503 9.69 10.87 -7.43
C GLN A 503 10.49 11.08 -6.14
N ALA A 504 9.81 10.97 -5.00
CA ALA A 504 10.39 11.04 -3.68
C ALA A 504 10.78 9.65 -3.13
N ASP A 505 12.05 9.43 -2.75
CA ASP A 505 12.53 8.15 -2.15
C ASP A 505 13.13 8.32 -0.75
N GLU A 506 12.37 8.90 0.18
CA GLU A 506 12.70 8.86 1.61
C GLU A 506 12.24 7.57 2.33
N LEU A 507 11.43 6.78 1.62
CA LEU A 507 10.87 5.51 2.07
C LEU A 507 11.81 4.31 1.83
N ALA A 508 13.04 4.57 1.34
CA ALA A 508 14.11 3.61 1.02
C ALA A 508 13.60 2.37 0.27
N THR A 509 12.89 2.63 -0.83
CA THR A 509 12.28 1.59 -1.69
C THR A 509 13.19 1.14 -2.84
N ASP A 510 14.42 1.65 -2.93
CA ASP A 510 15.43 1.33 -3.95
C ASP A 510 14.84 1.41 -5.38
N VAL A 511 14.19 2.54 -5.69
CA VAL A 511 13.60 2.80 -7.01
C VAL A 511 14.52 3.70 -7.84
N VAL A 512 14.47 3.57 -9.15
CA VAL A 512 15.15 4.46 -10.10
C VAL A 512 14.54 5.86 -10.00
N ASN A 513 15.35 6.89 -9.76
CA ASN A 513 14.89 8.28 -9.63
C ASN A 513 14.79 8.96 -11.00
N TYR A 514 13.58 9.33 -11.38
CA TYR A 514 13.29 10.17 -12.54
C TYR A 514 12.35 11.32 -12.15
N ALA A 515 12.37 12.38 -12.95
CA ALA A 515 11.34 13.42 -12.93
C ALA A 515 10.56 13.38 -14.24
N MET A 516 9.29 13.79 -14.19
CA MET A 516 8.40 13.75 -15.36
C MET A 516 7.65 15.06 -15.47
N LEU A 517 7.42 15.48 -16.71
CA LEU A 517 6.44 16.49 -17.05
C LEU A 517 5.25 15.79 -17.68
N LEU A 518 4.05 16.08 -17.19
CA LEU A 518 2.81 15.42 -17.58
C LEU A 518 1.81 16.45 -18.11
N ASP A 519 1.04 16.09 -19.13
CA ASP A 519 -0.10 16.90 -19.56
C ASP A 519 -1.31 16.79 -18.58
N ALA A 520 -2.40 17.50 -18.88
CA ALA A 520 -3.60 17.54 -18.05
C ALA A 520 -4.33 16.19 -17.96
N GLU A 521 -4.02 15.27 -18.87
CA GLU A 521 -4.51 13.90 -18.97
C GLU A 521 -3.64 12.92 -18.18
N GLY A 522 -2.48 13.35 -17.67
CA GLY A 522 -1.56 12.52 -16.90
C GLY A 522 -0.62 11.68 -17.77
N LYS A 523 -0.46 12.04 -19.04
CA LYS A 523 0.49 11.42 -19.97
C LYS A 523 1.82 12.14 -19.90
N VAL A 524 2.89 11.35 -19.98
CA VAL A 524 4.26 11.85 -19.99
C VAL A 524 4.52 12.61 -21.28
N VAL A 525 4.87 13.89 -21.16
CA VAL A 525 5.33 14.71 -22.29
C VAL A 525 6.84 14.90 -22.26
N HIS A 526 7.46 14.85 -21.08
CA HIS A 526 8.92 14.88 -20.94
C HIS A 526 9.38 14.09 -19.72
N ARG A 527 10.64 13.63 -19.72
CA ARG A 527 11.25 12.93 -18.59
C ARG A 527 12.73 13.24 -18.48
N TRP A 528 13.18 13.41 -17.25
CA TRP A 528 14.60 13.48 -16.88
C TRP A 528 15.01 12.21 -16.17
N ASP A 529 16.00 11.51 -16.70
CA ASP A 529 16.62 10.35 -16.08
C ASP A 529 17.86 10.77 -15.30
N THR A 530 17.96 10.34 -14.05
CA THR A 530 18.92 10.94 -13.13
C THR A 530 19.76 9.92 -12.37
N ASP A 531 20.96 10.32 -11.95
CA ASP A 531 21.93 9.44 -11.29
C ASP A 531 21.94 9.51 -9.75
N LEU A 532 21.34 10.55 -9.15
CA LEU A 532 21.18 10.63 -7.69
C LEU A 532 20.15 9.62 -7.17
N THR A 533 20.51 8.89 -6.11
CA THR A 533 19.63 7.92 -5.44
C THR A 533 19.11 8.49 -4.13
N GLY A 534 17.92 8.06 -3.70
CA GLY A 534 17.39 8.33 -2.37
C GLY A 534 17.12 9.80 -2.08
N GLY A 535 16.02 10.05 -1.39
CA GLY A 535 15.66 11.37 -0.92
C GLY A 535 14.37 11.93 -1.50
N GLY A 536 13.40 12.20 -0.64
CA GLY A 536 12.11 12.77 -1.00
C GLY A 536 12.21 14.28 -1.22
N HIS A 537 13.05 14.70 -2.16
CA HIS A 537 13.47 16.09 -2.23
C HIS A 537 12.74 16.85 -3.32
N THR A 538 12.48 18.14 -3.06
CA THR A 538 11.93 19.02 -4.09
C THR A 538 12.84 19.01 -5.31
N SER A 539 12.31 19.20 -6.51
CA SER A 539 13.10 19.53 -7.70
C SER A 539 12.41 20.68 -8.42
N TYR A 540 13.18 21.57 -9.02
CA TYR A 540 12.66 22.72 -9.74
C TYR A 540 13.07 22.63 -11.20
N LEU A 541 12.10 22.84 -12.10
CA LEU A 541 12.39 23.11 -13.49
C LEU A 541 13.06 24.49 -13.60
N LEU A 542 14.19 24.54 -14.32
CA LEU A 542 14.90 25.78 -14.64
C LEU A 542 14.53 26.25 -16.05
N ASP A 543 14.73 27.54 -16.32
CA ASP A 543 14.49 28.13 -17.65
C ASP A 543 15.29 27.46 -18.76
N SER A 544 16.40 26.80 -18.43
CA SER A 544 17.19 26.00 -19.38
C SER A 544 16.53 24.70 -19.83
N GLY A 545 15.37 24.35 -19.26
CA GLY A 545 14.72 23.04 -19.40
C GLY A 545 15.38 21.92 -18.56
N GLY A 546 16.45 22.25 -17.85
CA GLY A 546 17.11 21.38 -16.87
C GLY A 546 16.44 21.40 -15.49
N LEU A 547 16.98 20.62 -14.55
CA LEU A 547 16.47 20.57 -13.17
C LEU A 547 17.52 21.07 -12.18
N LEU A 548 17.07 21.83 -11.17
CA LEU A 548 17.77 21.93 -9.89
C LEU A 548 17.26 20.85 -8.95
N ARG A 549 18.17 20.06 -8.38
CA ARG A 549 17.82 18.94 -7.51
C ARG A 549 18.86 18.66 -6.42
N THR A 550 18.44 18.01 -5.34
CA THR A 550 19.31 17.46 -4.30
C THR A 550 19.06 15.97 -4.11
N GLY A 551 20.05 15.21 -3.67
CA GLY A 551 19.95 13.75 -3.54
C GLY A 551 21.21 13.11 -2.97
N ARG A 552 21.31 11.77 -3.07
CA ARG A 552 22.41 11.01 -2.47
C ARG A 552 23.32 10.32 -3.49
N LYS A 553 24.63 10.49 -3.31
CA LYS A 553 25.69 9.73 -4.00
C LYS A 553 26.55 8.92 -3.05
N ASP A 554 26.92 9.48 -1.89
CA ASP A 554 27.71 8.80 -0.88
C ASP A 554 26.93 8.49 0.41
N ARG A 555 26.31 7.31 0.43
CA ARG A 555 25.59 6.79 1.61
C ARG A 555 26.48 6.64 2.85
N LYS A 556 27.81 6.49 2.71
CA LYS A 556 28.72 6.42 3.87
C LYS A 556 28.92 7.80 4.49
N TYR A 557 28.93 8.85 3.68
CA TYR A 557 29.00 10.22 4.20
C TYR A 557 27.78 10.53 5.07
N LEU A 558 26.59 10.15 4.61
CA LEU A 558 25.31 10.38 5.27
C LEU A 558 25.05 9.46 6.49
N ALA A 559 25.92 8.49 6.76
CA ALA A 559 25.73 7.55 7.85
C ALA A 559 25.77 8.27 9.22
N GLY A 560 24.68 8.17 9.98
CA GLY A 560 24.55 8.83 11.29
C GLY A 560 24.20 10.32 11.24
N GLN A 561 23.90 10.84 10.05
CA GLN A 561 23.39 12.20 9.88
C GLN A 561 21.87 12.27 10.10
N PRO A 562 21.29 13.47 10.27
CA PRO A 562 19.86 13.64 10.54
C PRO A 562 18.95 13.12 9.42
N VAL A 563 17.67 12.96 9.74
CA VAL A 563 16.66 12.52 8.77
C VAL A 563 16.55 13.50 7.61
N ALA A 564 16.30 12.97 6.40
CA ALA A 564 16.17 13.75 5.18
C ALA A 564 17.46 14.54 4.77
N ALA A 565 18.63 14.07 5.20
CA ALA A 565 19.93 14.56 4.75
C ALA A 565 20.31 14.02 3.36
N THR A 566 21.02 14.87 2.59
CA THR A 566 21.57 14.65 1.25
C THR A 566 22.99 15.15 1.12
N ASP A 567 23.79 14.50 0.28
CA ASP A 567 25.20 14.84 0.09
C ASP A 567 25.50 15.51 -1.25
N THR A 568 24.51 15.70 -2.12
CA THR A 568 24.73 16.23 -3.47
C THR A 568 23.64 17.21 -3.90
N LEU A 569 24.03 18.38 -4.37
CA LEU A 569 23.21 19.35 -5.10
C LEU A 569 23.62 19.32 -6.58
N GLN A 570 22.67 19.33 -7.50
CA GLN A 570 22.92 19.09 -8.93
C GLN A 570 22.03 19.98 -9.81
N ILE A 571 22.63 20.55 -10.85
CA ILE A 571 21.92 21.14 -12.00
C ILE A 571 22.07 20.19 -13.18
N THR A 572 20.98 19.88 -13.86
CA THR A 572 20.97 18.98 -15.02
C THR A 572 20.70 19.70 -16.33
N ASP A 573 20.99 19.05 -17.45
CA ASP A 573 20.42 19.39 -18.75
C ASP A 573 18.99 18.85 -18.90
N THR A 574 18.41 19.02 -20.10
CA THR A 574 17.05 18.58 -20.46
C THR A 574 16.88 17.06 -20.43
N THR A 575 17.95 16.26 -20.42
CA THR A 575 17.88 14.80 -20.35
C THR A 575 17.91 14.28 -18.91
N GLY A 576 18.33 15.13 -17.97
CA GLY A 576 18.57 14.76 -16.56
C GLY A 576 20.03 14.46 -16.24
N LYS A 577 20.94 14.63 -17.22
CA LYS A 577 22.37 14.50 -17.01
C LYS A 577 22.92 15.73 -16.29
N ALA A 578 23.76 15.52 -15.28
CA ALA A 578 24.42 16.60 -14.55
C ALA A 578 25.28 17.48 -15.46
N VAL A 579 25.06 18.80 -15.40
CA VAL A 579 25.93 19.83 -15.98
C VAL A 579 26.72 20.58 -14.92
N TRP A 580 26.25 20.55 -13.66
CA TRP A 580 26.96 21.03 -12.49
C TRP A 580 26.57 20.19 -11.27
N GLU A 581 27.53 19.97 -10.38
CA GLU A 581 27.34 19.17 -9.18
C GLU A 581 28.19 19.70 -8.03
N LEU A 582 27.61 19.71 -6.83
CA LEU A 582 28.28 20.07 -5.60
C LEU A 582 28.09 18.98 -4.55
N SER A 583 29.19 18.44 -4.03
CA SER A 583 29.16 17.56 -2.88
C SER A 583 29.14 18.37 -1.58
N ALA A 584 28.29 17.98 -0.63
CA ALA A 584 28.26 18.57 0.71
C ALA A 584 29.61 18.41 1.46
N LYS A 585 30.45 17.46 1.03
CA LYS A 585 31.82 17.28 1.54
C LYS A 585 32.73 18.46 1.24
N ASP A 586 32.47 19.17 0.16
CA ASP A 586 33.30 20.27 -0.32
C ASP A 586 32.87 21.60 0.31
N VAL A 587 31.74 21.60 1.03
CA VAL A 587 31.24 22.75 1.78
C VAL A 587 31.64 22.61 3.25
N ARG A 588 32.36 23.62 3.77
CA ARG A 588 32.72 23.74 5.18
C ARG A 588 32.52 25.17 5.63
N PHE A 589 32.01 25.35 6.84
CA PHE A 589 31.95 26.64 7.50
C PHE A 589 32.61 26.53 8.87
N ASN A 590 33.58 27.38 9.19
CA ASN A 590 34.38 27.27 10.43
C ASN A 590 35.00 25.88 10.70
N GLY A 591 35.25 25.10 9.65
CA GLY A 591 35.72 23.71 9.75
C GLY A 591 34.62 22.68 10.07
N ASN A 592 33.38 23.11 10.30
CA ASN A 592 32.23 22.27 10.56
C ASN A 592 31.78 21.54 9.29
N LYS A 593 31.36 20.28 9.44
CA LYS A 593 30.81 19.50 8.33
C LYS A 593 29.41 19.99 7.99
N ILE A 594 29.11 19.99 6.70
CA ILE A 594 27.79 20.32 6.17
C ILE A 594 27.19 19.09 5.52
N THR A 595 25.88 18.92 5.65
CA THR A 595 25.07 18.12 4.74
C THR A 595 23.91 18.96 4.26
N PHE A 596 23.46 18.73 3.03
CA PHE A 596 22.24 19.35 2.55
C PHE A 596 21.03 18.67 3.20
N HIS A 597 19.94 19.42 3.29
CA HIS A 597 18.64 18.95 3.72
C HIS A 597 17.72 18.78 2.50
N HIS A 598 16.41 18.61 2.71
CA HIS A 598 15.50 18.12 1.68
C HIS A 598 14.83 19.19 0.80
N ASP A 599 15.10 20.46 1.08
CA ASP A 599 14.53 21.57 0.31
C ASP A 599 15.60 22.59 -0.08
N MET A 600 15.41 23.13 -1.27
CA MET A 600 16.24 24.16 -1.90
C MET A 600 15.37 24.98 -2.84
N LEU A 601 15.90 26.07 -3.37
CA LEU A 601 15.17 26.95 -4.28
C LEU A 601 16.17 27.65 -5.22
N PRO A 602 15.92 27.69 -6.54
CA PRO A 602 16.62 28.63 -7.41
C PRO A 602 16.06 30.04 -7.20
N ILE A 603 16.93 31.02 -6.97
CA ILE A 603 16.52 32.41 -6.78
C ILE A 603 16.86 33.27 -8.01
N PRO A 604 16.20 34.44 -8.20
CA PRO A 604 16.25 35.18 -9.48
C PRO A 604 17.64 35.63 -9.94
N ASN A 605 18.63 35.70 -9.05
CA ASN A 605 20.01 36.06 -9.40
C ASN A 605 20.82 34.87 -9.97
N GLY A 606 20.21 33.68 -10.10
CA GLY A 606 20.86 32.45 -10.56
C GLY A 606 21.54 31.64 -9.45
N ASN A 607 21.52 32.12 -8.20
CA ASN A 607 22.02 31.39 -7.05
C ASN A 607 20.97 30.40 -6.54
N ILE A 608 21.39 29.57 -5.58
CA ILE A 608 20.59 28.53 -4.97
C ILE A 608 20.54 28.75 -3.47
N LEU A 609 19.34 28.89 -2.91
CA LEU A 609 19.13 28.76 -1.47
C LEU A 609 18.94 27.28 -1.13
N VAL A 610 19.58 26.80 -0.07
CA VAL A 610 19.49 25.40 0.34
C VAL A 610 19.46 25.28 1.85
N LEU A 611 18.54 24.46 2.37
CA LEU A 611 18.55 24.04 3.76
C LEU A 611 19.73 23.09 4.01
N ILE A 612 20.37 23.24 5.16
CA ILE A 612 21.51 22.41 5.57
C ILE A 612 21.37 21.92 7.00
N TYR A 613 22.09 20.85 7.31
CA TYR A 613 22.55 20.57 8.66
C TYR A 613 24.04 20.88 8.77
N GLU A 614 24.40 21.61 9.82
CA GLU A 614 25.76 21.90 10.24
C GLU A 614 26.12 21.07 11.48
N GLU A 615 27.28 20.40 11.44
CA GLU A 615 27.86 19.73 12.60
C GLU A 615 28.43 20.77 13.58
N ILE A 616 27.83 20.88 14.75
CA ILE A 616 28.28 21.78 15.82
C ILE A 616 28.86 20.97 16.99
N SER A 617 29.74 21.62 17.77
CA SER A 617 30.34 20.97 18.92
C SER A 617 29.35 20.84 20.09
N PRO A 618 29.46 19.82 20.96
CA PRO A 618 28.66 19.75 22.19
C PRO A 618 28.82 20.97 23.09
N THR A 619 29.98 21.64 23.07
CA THR A 619 30.24 22.87 23.80
C THR A 619 29.44 24.04 23.23
N GLU A 620 29.40 24.18 21.91
CA GLU A 620 28.62 25.21 21.22
C GLU A 620 27.12 25.01 21.45
N ALA A 621 26.64 23.76 21.32
CA ALA A 621 25.27 23.39 21.66
C ALA A 621 24.94 23.76 23.12
N ALA A 622 25.80 23.41 24.07
CA ALA A 622 25.60 23.74 25.49
C ALA A 622 25.60 25.26 25.75
N ALA A 623 26.45 26.02 25.05
CA ALA A 623 26.49 27.48 25.15
C ALA A 623 25.20 28.13 24.63
N ALA A 624 24.56 27.53 23.62
CA ALA A 624 23.28 27.97 23.10
C ALA A 624 22.08 27.56 24.00
N GLY A 625 22.28 26.67 24.98
CA GLY A 625 21.20 26.15 25.83
C GLY A 625 20.63 24.80 25.35
N TRP A 626 21.38 24.03 24.57
CA TRP A 626 21.02 22.67 24.18
C TRP A 626 21.77 21.61 24.97
N SER A 627 21.05 20.56 25.36
CA SER A 627 21.67 19.34 25.86
C SER A 627 21.98 18.38 24.70
N ALA A 628 23.27 18.17 24.43
CA ALA A 628 23.78 17.18 23.49
C ALA A 628 23.54 15.71 23.93
N GLY A 629 23.04 15.49 25.16
CA GLY A 629 22.83 14.16 25.70
C GLY A 629 24.13 13.34 25.77
N LYS A 630 24.10 12.11 25.26
CA LYS A 630 25.27 11.22 25.14
C LYS A 630 25.93 11.28 23.75
N GLU A 631 25.43 12.13 22.86
CA GLU A 631 25.88 12.18 21.48
C GLU A 631 27.28 12.82 21.38
N LYS A 632 28.09 12.30 20.46
CA LYS A 632 29.44 12.82 20.19
C LYS A 632 29.44 13.98 19.19
N THR A 633 28.38 14.11 18.42
CA THR A 633 28.16 15.11 17.37
C THR A 633 26.72 15.64 17.50
N VAL A 634 26.54 16.96 17.39
CA VAL A 634 25.22 17.61 17.37
C VAL A 634 25.04 18.27 16.01
N TRP A 635 23.82 18.20 15.46
CA TRP A 635 23.49 18.81 14.18
C TRP A 635 22.52 19.98 14.39
N SER A 636 22.75 21.09 13.72
CA SER A 636 21.90 22.29 13.72
C SER A 636 21.48 22.63 12.31
N ASP A 637 20.23 23.07 12.13
CA ASP A 637 19.78 23.57 10.83
C ASP A 637 20.42 24.91 10.49
N GLY A 638 20.44 25.21 9.19
CA GLY A 638 20.84 26.49 8.64
C GLY A 638 20.39 26.64 7.20
N VAL A 639 20.74 27.79 6.61
CA VAL A 639 20.48 28.11 5.20
C VAL A 639 21.77 28.60 4.56
N LEU A 640 22.09 28.10 3.36
CA LEU A 640 23.17 28.63 2.53
C LEU A 640 22.60 29.24 1.24
N GLU A 641 23.23 30.33 0.78
CA GLU A 641 23.13 30.77 -0.61
C GLU A 641 24.41 30.35 -1.34
N ILE A 642 24.24 29.59 -2.43
CA ILE A 642 25.31 29.03 -3.23
C ILE A 642 25.21 29.59 -4.63
N LYS A 643 26.29 30.21 -5.09
CA LYS A 643 26.46 30.65 -6.47
C LYS A 643 27.19 29.56 -7.27
N PRO A 644 26.53 28.91 -8.23
CA PRO A 644 27.17 27.92 -9.09
C PRO A 644 27.98 28.59 -10.22
N ASP A 645 29.14 28.00 -10.56
CA ASP A 645 29.88 28.28 -11.80
C ASP A 645 29.81 27.04 -12.69
N LEU A 646 28.87 27.04 -13.65
CA LEU A 646 28.62 25.90 -14.53
C LEU A 646 29.77 25.67 -15.53
N GLU A 647 30.55 26.70 -15.86
CA GLU A 647 31.66 26.56 -16.82
C GLU A 647 32.86 25.86 -16.16
N LYS A 648 33.17 26.22 -14.91
CA LYS A 648 34.31 25.66 -14.18
C LYS A 648 33.94 24.46 -13.31
N GLY A 649 32.65 24.21 -13.11
CA GLY A 649 32.15 23.21 -12.14
C GLY A 649 32.43 23.59 -10.68
N SER A 650 32.73 24.86 -10.39
CA SER A 650 33.02 25.35 -9.05
C SER A 650 31.79 26.01 -8.40
N HIS A 651 31.94 26.45 -7.15
CA HIS A 651 30.89 27.12 -6.40
C HIS A 651 31.46 28.18 -5.47
N GLU A 652 30.62 29.12 -5.06
CA GLU A 652 30.91 30.12 -4.04
C GLU A 652 29.73 30.15 -3.04
N VAL A 653 30.02 30.02 -1.75
CA VAL A 653 29.02 30.26 -0.70
C VAL A 653 29.01 31.77 -0.45
N VAL A 654 27.90 32.43 -0.78
CA VAL A 654 27.79 33.90 -0.74
C VAL A 654 27.00 34.40 0.47
N TRP A 655 26.21 33.52 1.09
CA TRP A 655 25.45 33.82 2.30
C TRP A 655 25.27 32.58 3.18
N HIS A 656 25.16 32.79 4.50
CA HIS A 656 25.00 31.72 5.49
C HIS A 656 24.22 32.23 6.72
N TRP A 657 23.15 31.53 7.08
CA TRP A 657 22.40 31.74 8.31
C TRP A 657 22.37 30.47 9.14
N ARG A 658 22.65 30.61 10.44
CA ARG A 658 22.79 29.49 11.38
C ARG A 658 21.70 29.57 12.41
N PHE A 659 20.90 28.51 12.54
CA PHE A 659 19.84 28.45 13.54
C PHE A 659 20.36 28.76 14.97
N ILE A 660 21.52 28.21 15.31
CA ILE A 660 22.10 28.29 16.66
C ILE A 660 22.45 29.72 17.10
N ASP A 661 22.74 30.62 16.16
CA ASP A 661 23.11 32.01 16.44
C ASP A 661 21.91 32.84 16.93
N HIS A 662 20.67 32.35 16.70
CA HIS A 662 19.43 33.06 16.99
C HIS A 662 18.65 32.49 18.18
N MET A 663 19.30 31.69 19.02
CA MET A 663 18.67 31.07 20.19
C MET A 663 18.70 31.94 21.44
N ILE A 664 17.67 31.82 22.27
CA ILE A 664 17.53 32.39 23.61
C ILE A 664 17.18 31.28 24.61
N GLN A 665 17.61 31.41 25.86
CA GLN A 665 17.29 30.44 26.90
C GLN A 665 17.17 31.09 28.30
N ASP A 666 16.40 30.47 29.19
CA ASP A 666 16.05 30.98 30.52
C ASP A 666 16.53 30.11 31.71
N GLN A 667 17.45 29.17 31.46
CA GLN A 667 17.91 28.19 32.45
C GLN A 667 19.32 28.47 32.99
N ASN A 668 20.26 28.89 32.14
CA ASN A 668 21.64 29.19 32.51
C ASN A 668 21.88 30.71 32.54
N ALA A 669 21.76 31.31 33.72
CA ALA A 669 21.94 32.75 33.93
C ALA A 669 23.33 33.31 33.54
N ASN A 670 24.33 32.45 33.36
CA ASN A 670 25.70 32.84 33.01
C ASN A 670 26.00 32.75 31.50
N ALA A 671 25.09 32.22 30.68
CA ALA A 671 25.30 32.14 29.24
C ALA A 671 25.02 33.49 28.56
N ALA A 672 25.69 33.76 27.43
CA ALA A 672 25.57 35.02 26.70
C ALA A 672 24.15 35.25 26.13
N ASN A 673 23.40 34.17 25.88
CA ASN A 673 22.03 34.21 25.37
C ASN A 673 20.98 33.96 26.47
N PHE A 674 21.28 34.31 27.72
CA PHE A 674 20.31 34.25 28.80
C PHE A 674 19.31 35.40 28.74
N GLY A 675 18.02 35.09 28.79
CA GLY A 675 16.96 36.09 28.84
C GLY A 675 15.59 35.46 29.02
N ALA A 676 14.60 36.27 29.39
CA ALA A 676 13.22 35.79 29.46
C ALA A 676 12.70 35.56 28.04
N ILE A 677 12.31 34.33 27.72
CA ILE A 677 11.87 33.93 26.36
C ILE A 677 10.82 34.88 25.79
N ALA A 678 9.83 35.27 26.61
CA ALA A 678 8.75 36.16 26.18
C ALA A 678 9.27 37.52 25.69
N ASP A 679 10.37 38.04 26.25
CA ASP A 679 10.90 39.36 25.93
C ASP A 679 11.70 39.39 24.62
N HIS A 680 11.94 38.22 24.02
CA HIS A 680 12.71 38.03 22.79
C HIS A 680 11.91 37.26 21.73
N PRO A 681 10.76 37.78 21.25
CA PRO A 681 9.96 37.11 20.20
C PRO A 681 10.72 36.91 18.88
N GLU A 682 11.79 37.69 18.65
CA GLU A 682 12.71 37.59 17.52
C GLU A 682 13.74 36.44 17.64
N LYS A 683 13.84 35.80 18.82
CA LYS A 683 14.77 34.70 19.09
C LYS A 683 14.04 33.36 19.28
N ILE A 684 14.78 32.27 19.16
CA ILE A 684 14.26 30.91 19.20
C ILE A 684 14.52 30.30 20.59
N ASP A 685 13.48 29.79 21.26
CA ASP A 685 13.63 29.13 22.57
C ASP A 685 14.38 27.81 22.42
N GLY A 686 15.62 27.75 22.93
CA GLY A 686 16.46 26.56 22.86
C GLY A 686 15.89 25.33 23.57
N HIS A 687 14.95 25.51 24.51
CA HIS A 687 14.37 24.41 25.28
C HIS A 687 12.97 23.99 24.81
N PHE A 688 12.46 24.59 23.73
CA PHE A 688 11.17 24.22 23.16
C PHE A 688 11.31 23.09 22.11
N PRO A 689 10.40 22.10 22.09
CA PRO A 689 9.44 21.78 23.15
C PRO A 689 10.13 21.13 24.35
N LYS A 690 9.56 21.32 25.55
CA LYS A 690 10.13 20.85 26.83
C LYS A 690 10.38 19.34 26.90
N SER A 691 9.64 18.55 26.12
CA SER A 691 9.84 17.12 25.97
C SER A 691 9.80 16.75 24.49
N TYR A 692 10.88 16.16 24.00
CA TYR A 692 10.96 15.62 22.65
C TYR A 692 11.73 14.30 22.63
N ALA A 693 11.27 13.34 21.83
CA ALA A 693 12.06 12.16 21.48
C ALA A 693 12.85 12.53 20.21
N PRO A 694 14.19 12.51 20.22
CA PRO A 694 14.97 12.98 19.08
C PRO A 694 14.66 12.14 17.83
N MET A 695 14.14 12.78 16.78
CA MET A 695 14.18 12.23 15.43
C MET A 695 15.65 12.22 15.01
N ASN A 696 16.33 11.09 15.14
CA ASN A 696 17.69 10.87 14.63
C ASN A 696 18.69 12.01 14.95
N ALA A 697 18.81 12.37 16.23
CA ALA A 697 19.82 13.28 16.77
C ALA A 697 19.68 14.80 16.51
N VAL A 698 18.48 15.31 16.15
CA VAL A 698 18.20 16.77 16.06
C VAL A 698 17.03 17.23 16.96
N ARG A 699 17.10 18.48 17.44
CA ARG A 699 16.08 19.15 18.27
C ARG A 699 15.22 20.16 17.49
N GLN A 700 15.60 20.43 16.25
CA GLN A 700 14.94 21.26 15.24
C GLN A 700 14.73 20.42 13.99
N HIS A 701 13.87 20.89 13.09
CA HIS A 701 13.71 20.29 11.76
C HIS A 701 13.00 21.32 10.86
N LEU A 702 13.72 21.86 9.89
CA LEU A 702 13.22 22.79 8.89
C LEU A 702 12.79 22.00 7.65
N ASN A 703 11.52 22.12 7.27
CA ASN A 703 10.96 21.32 6.18
C ASN A 703 10.95 22.04 4.82
N ALA A 704 10.84 23.37 4.82
CA ALA A 704 10.72 24.11 3.59
C ALA A 704 11.34 25.50 3.68
N ILE A 705 11.84 25.99 2.54
CA ILE A 705 12.28 27.36 2.34
C ILE A 705 11.64 27.99 1.11
N ASP A 706 11.46 29.30 1.18
CA ASP A 706 11.03 30.10 0.04
C ASP A 706 11.59 31.53 0.12
N TYR A 707 11.63 32.25 -1.00
CA TYR A 707 12.29 33.55 -1.09
C TYR A 707 11.40 34.62 -1.72
N HIS A 708 11.27 35.76 -1.02
CA HIS A 708 10.52 36.90 -1.52
C HIS A 708 11.47 37.97 -2.07
N ALA A 709 11.71 37.95 -3.39
CA ALA A 709 12.67 38.85 -4.05
C ALA A 709 12.41 40.35 -3.79
N GLY A 710 11.14 40.77 -3.76
CA GLY A 710 10.80 42.18 -3.52
C GLY A 710 11.16 42.69 -2.12
N MET A 711 11.16 41.79 -1.12
CA MET A 711 11.45 42.14 0.28
C MET A 711 12.88 41.73 0.68
N ASP A 712 13.53 40.87 -0.11
CA ASP A 712 14.83 40.26 0.20
C ASP A 712 14.76 39.50 1.53
N GLN A 713 13.77 38.61 1.62
CA GLN A 713 13.42 37.85 2.83
C GLN A 713 13.23 36.37 2.51
N ILE A 714 13.61 35.52 3.45
CA ILE A 714 13.44 34.06 3.35
C ILE A 714 12.34 33.63 4.31
N LEU A 715 11.39 32.84 3.81
CA LEU A 715 10.39 32.13 4.58
C LEU A 715 10.91 30.72 4.90
N ILE A 716 10.67 30.26 6.12
CA ILE A 716 11.12 28.96 6.62
C ILE A 716 9.95 28.25 7.31
N SER A 717 9.76 26.96 7.03
CA SER A 717 8.83 26.08 7.76
C SER A 717 9.56 25.27 8.82
N SER A 718 9.19 25.42 10.10
CA SER A 718 9.82 24.75 11.25
C SER A 718 8.89 23.71 11.88
N PHE A 719 9.10 22.44 11.52
CA PHE A 719 8.26 21.30 11.91
C PHE A 719 8.12 21.15 13.43
N ILE A 720 9.25 21.10 14.14
CA ILE A 720 9.26 20.83 15.60
C ILE A 720 8.63 21.99 16.38
N TYR A 721 8.85 23.24 15.94
CA TYR A 721 8.28 24.41 16.60
C TYR A 721 6.80 24.61 16.26
N ASN A 722 6.32 23.97 15.19
CA ASN A 722 4.99 24.16 14.64
C ASN A 722 4.74 25.61 14.19
N GLU A 723 5.74 26.19 13.55
CA GLU A 723 5.75 27.60 13.11
C GLU A 723 6.31 27.77 11.71
N ILE A 724 5.93 28.88 11.07
CA ILE A 724 6.69 29.46 9.96
C ILE A 724 7.43 30.70 10.46
N TRP A 725 8.60 30.97 9.87
CA TRP A 725 9.47 32.08 10.21
C TRP A 725 9.87 32.89 8.98
N VAL A 726 10.10 34.19 9.15
CA VAL A 726 10.69 35.04 8.11
C VAL A 726 11.97 35.68 8.63
N ILE A 727 13.04 35.60 7.85
CA ILE A 727 14.36 36.17 8.16
C ILE A 727 14.84 37.13 7.05
N ASP A 728 15.77 38.02 7.39
CA ASP A 728 16.32 39.02 6.48
C ASP A 728 17.50 38.46 5.67
N HIS A 729 17.34 38.36 4.35
CA HIS A 729 18.38 37.88 3.45
C HIS A 729 19.30 39.01 2.96
N SER A 730 18.90 40.28 3.10
CA SER A 730 19.71 41.43 2.68
C SER A 730 20.96 41.70 3.54
N THR A 731 21.28 40.77 4.43
CA THR A 731 22.39 40.79 5.38
C THR A 731 23.68 40.30 4.73
N THR A 732 24.83 40.76 5.22
CA THR A 732 26.10 40.05 4.99
C THR A 732 26.16 38.78 5.84
N ILE A 733 27.10 37.87 5.58
CA ILE A 733 27.33 36.66 6.41
C ILE A 733 27.50 37.03 7.90
N GLU A 734 28.25 38.10 8.21
CA GLU A 734 28.47 38.54 9.59
C GLU A 734 27.22 39.15 10.21
N GLN A 735 26.40 39.86 9.43
CA GLN A 735 25.13 40.42 9.90
C GLN A 735 24.09 39.33 10.11
N ALA A 736 24.08 38.31 9.25
CA ALA A 736 23.20 37.15 9.35
C ALA A 736 23.44 36.36 10.64
N ALA A 737 24.68 36.27 11.12
CA ALA A 737 25.01 35.65 12.41
C ALA A 737 24.65 36.50 13.65
N GLY A 738 24.19 37.76 13.45
CA GLY A 738 23.96 38.72 14.53
C GLY A 738 22.51 39.22 14.63
N SER A 739 22.29 40.18 15.53
CA SER A 739 20.99 40.82 15.81
C SER A 739 20.85 42.23 15.19
N THR A 740 21.81 42.64 14.36
CA THR A 740 21.86 43.98 13.76
C THR A 740 22.36 43.92 12.32
N GLY A 741 21.86 44.79 11.46
CA GLY A 741 22.19 44.80 10.02
C GLY A 741 21.01 44.38 9.16
N GLY A 742 21.24 44.28 7.84
CA GLY A 742 20.16 44.10 6.85
C GLY A 742 19.21 45.29 6.75
N ARG A 743 18.29 45.24 5.80
CA ARG A 743 17.26 46.26 5.55
C ARG A 743 16.31 46.43 6.74
N SER A 744 16.12 45.38 7.52
CA SER A 744 15.24 45.39 8.70
C SER A 744 15.95 45.87 9.96
N GLY A 745 17.29 45.96 9.94
CA GLY A 745 18.11 46.34 11.09
C GLY A 745 18.18 45.28 12.19
N LYS A 746 17.81 44.03 11.87
CA LYS A 746 17.65 42.91 12.81
C LYS A 746 18.68 41.79 12.62
N GLY A 747 19.62 41.94 11.67
CA GLY A 747 20.54 40.85 11.34
C GLY A 747 19.77 39.60 10.90
N GLY A 748 20.18 38.43 11.36
CA GLY A 748 19.48 37.17 11.09
C GLY A 748 18.35 36.81 12.06
N ASP A 749 18.01 37.68 13.02
CA ASP A 749 16.90 37.39 13.93
C ASP A 749 15.56 37.33 13.19
N LEU A 750 14.59 36.61 13.78
CA LEU A 750 13.28 36.41 13.17
C LEU A 750 12.55 37.75 13.03
N LEU A 751 12.20 38.11 11.79
CA LEU A 751 11.37 39.27 11.48
C LEU A 751 9.89 39.00 11.77
N PHE A 752 9.48 37.76 11.57
CA PHE A 752 8.11 37.27 11.76
C PHE A 752 8.13 35.81 12.15
N ARG A 753 7.15 35.40 12.96
CA ARG A 753 6.83 34.00 13.24
C ARG A 753 5.35 33.81 13.48
N TYR A 754 4.79 32.71 13.00
CA TYR A 754 3.35 32.44 13.12
C TYR A 754 3.06 30.94 13.23
N GLY A 755 2.00 30.58 13.95
CA GLY A 755 1.54 29.20 14.10
C GLY A 755 1.47 28.71 15.55
N ASN A 756 2.50 28.96 16.37
CA ASN A 756 2.57 28.44 17.74
C ASN A 756 3.19 29.43 18.72
N PRO A 757 2.42 30.43 19.20
CA PRO A 757 2.94 31.45 20.12
C PRO A 757 3.37 30.93 21.49
N ALA A 758 3.01 29.69 21.85
CA ALA A 758 3.49 29.05 23.07
C ALA A 758 5.01 28.75 23.03
N SER A 759 5.58 28.62 21.82
CA SER A 759 7.01 28.32 21.62
C SER A 759 7.95 29.46 22.01
N TYR A 760 7.40 30.68 22.18
CA TYR A 760 8.15 31.85 22.67
C TYR A 760 7.40 32.56 23.80
N ALA A 761 6.64 31.79 24.60
CA ALA A 761 5.94 32.26 25.80
C ALA A 761 4.97 33.44 25.60
N ARG A 762 4.41 33.61 24.39
CA ARG A 762 3.37 34.60 24.06
C ARG A 762 1.99 33.98 23.82
N GLY A 763 1.82 32.73 24.24
CA GLY A 763 0.59 31.99 24.13
C GLY A 763 0.59 30.71 24.97
N THR A 764 -0.40 29.85 24.72
CA THR A 764 -0.50 28.51 25.31
C THR A 764 -0.75 27.52 24.19
N GLU A 765 -0.69 26.23 24.48
CA GLU A 765 -1.01 25.16 23.53
C GLU A 765 -2.36 25.37 22.80
N LYS A 766 -3.33 26.02 23.44
CA LYS A 766 -4.64 26.34 22.82
C LYS A 766 -4.55 27.32 21.66
N HIS A 767 -3.47 28.07 21.56
CA HIS A 767 -3.22 29.02 20.48
C HIS A 767 -2.40 28.40 19.34
N ARG A 768 -2.01 27.12 19.44
CA ARG A 768 -1.31 26.44 18.36
C ARG A 768 -2.25 26.18 17.20
N LEU A 769 -1.89 26.68 16.03
CA LEU A 769 -2.60 26.50 14.76
C LEU A 769 -2.01 25.36 13.95
N PHE A 770 -0.68 25.29 13.86
CA PHE A 770 -0.01 24.27 13.07
C PHE A 770 0.36 23.06 13.91
N GLN A 771 0.39 21.90 13.28
CA GLN A 771 0.83 20.67 13.89
C GLN A 771 1.61 19.86 12.85
N ASN A 772 2.93 19.94 12.94
CA ASN A 772 3.89 19.23 12.11
C ASN A 772 3.80 19.63 10.63
N GLN A 773 3.64 20.92 10.34
CA GLN A 773 3.57 21.45 8.98
C GLN A 773 4.86 21.20 8.18
N HIS A 774 4.74 21.00 6.88
CA HIS A 774 5.84 20.51 6.05
C HIS A 774 6.15 21.37 4.83
N ASP A 775 5.27 22.29 4.44
CA ASP A 775 5.58 23.21 3.35
C ASP A 775 5.00 24.60 3.63
N ALA A 776 5.75 25.62 3.23
CA ALA A 776 5.33 27.01 3.32
C ALA A 776 5.98 27.80 2.18
N ASN A 777 5.20 28.67 1.54
CA ASN A 777 5.66 29.50 0.42
C ASN A 777 4.88 30.82 0.41
N TRP A 778 5.52 31.88 -0.08
CA TRP A 778 4.80 33.04 -0.55
C TRP A 778 3.99 32.66 -1.79
N VAL A 779 2.80 33.24 -1.91
CA VAL A 779 2.11 33.24 -3.19
C VAL A 779 2.86 34.18 -4.12
N ASP A 780 3.36 33.64 -5.22
CA ASP A 780 4.21 34.36 -6.17
C ASP A 780 3.53 35.61 -6.73
N GLU A 781 4.35 36.59 -7.09
CA GLU A 781 3.90 37.80 -7.79
C GLU A 781 3.15 37.44 -9.07
N GLY A 782 2.03 38.11 -9.31
CA GLY A 782 1.15 37.84 -10.46
C GLY A 782 0.14 36.71 -10.25
N LEU A 783 0.20 35.95 -9.15
CA LEU A 783 -0.82 34.96 -8.80
C LEU A 783 -1.91 35.54 -7.86
N PRO A 784 -3.14 34.99 -7.90
CA PRO A 784 -4.19 35.40 -6.96
C PRO A 784 -3.78 35.18 -5.51
N GLY A 785 -3.70 36.27 -4.74
CA GLY A 785 -3.24 36.24 -3.36
C GLY A 785 -1.75 36.56 -3.19
N ALA A 786 -1.05 37.04 -4.23
CA ALA A 786 0.35 37.46 -4.18
C ALA A 786 0.73 38.21 -2.88
N GLY A 787 1.86 37.82 -2.29
CA GLY A 787 2.33 38.34 -1.00
C GLY A 787 1.60 37.79 0.23
N ASN A 788 0.65 36.88 0.08
CA ASN A 788 0.19 36.01 1.17
C ASN A 788 1.14 34.81 1.32
N ILE A 789 1.03 34.08 2.42
CA ILE A 789 1.78 32.85 2.68
C ILE A 789 0.81 31.68 2.67
N LEU A 790 1.10 30.66 1.87
CA LEU A 790 0.47 29.35 1.94
C LEU A 790 1.26 28.45 2.89
N VAL A 791 0.56 27.72 3.75
CA VAL A 791 1.14 26.75 4.70
C VAL A 791 0.40 25.42 4.57
N PHE A 792 1.12 24.37 4.20
CA PHE A 792 0.62 23.00 4.19
C PHE A 792 0.88 22.34 5.54
N ASN A 793 -0.19 22.09 6.29
CA ASN A 793 -0.14 21.56 7.63
C ASN A 793 -0.61 20.10 7.66
N ASN A 794 0.32 19.19 7.93
CA ASN A 794 0.05 17.75 7.92
C ASN A 794 -0.98 17.36 8.98
N ASN A 795 -0.97 18.05 10.13
CA ASN A 795 -1.89 17.86 11.25
C ASN A 795 -1.81 16.46 11.91
N THR A 796 -0.63 15.85 11.87
CA THR A 796 -0.39 14.48 12.37
C THR A 796 -0.11 14.49 13.87
N GLY A 797 -0.71 13.57 14.63
CA GLY A 797 -0.46 13.41 16.06
C GLY A 797 0.99 12.98 16.38
N THR A 798 1.62 13.60 17.39
CA THR A 798 3.00 13.28 17.82
C THR A 798 3.19 11.83 18.28
N ARG A 799 2.16 11.20 18.87
CA ARG A 799 2.19 9.76 19.20
C ARG A 799 2.21 8.86 17.97
N SER A 800 1.64 9.31 16.86
CA SER A 800 1.62 8.58 15.59
C SER A 800 3.01 8.61 14.94
N ILE A 801 3.68 9.76 14.97
CA ILE A 801 5.06 9.92 14.47
C ILE A 801 6.04 8.99 15.20
N ALA A 802 5.92 8.89 16.53
CA ALA A 802 6.79 8.03 17.34
C ALA A 802 6.65 6.51 17.06
N ARG A 803 5.55 6.06 16.44
CA ARG A 803 5.28 4.64 16.15
C ARG A 803 5.83 4.15 14.80
N VAL A 804 6.18 5.06 13.90
CA VAL A 804 6.50 4.75 12.50
C VAL A 804 7.96 4.26 12.31
N GLY A 805 8.85 4.47 13.28
CA GLY A 805 10.25 4.00 13.22
C GLY A 805 11.13 4.75 12.21
N ALA A 806 12.43 4.44 12.17
CA ALA A 806 13.42 5.14 11.36
C ALA A 806 13.47 4.62 9.90
N GLY A 807 12.63 5.17 9.02
CA GLY A 807 12.72 5.01 7.56
C GLY A 807 12.53 3.59 7.00
N GLY A 808 12.50 3.47 5.67
CA GLY A 808 12.38 2.19 4.96
C GLY A 808 10.94 1.72 4.69
N ALA A 809 10.81 0.62 3.94
CA ALA A 809 9.52 0.12 3.45
C ALA A 809 8.49 -0.21 4.55
N ALA A 810 8.96 -0.56 5.76
CA ALA A 810 8.09 -0.79 6.91
C ALA A 810 7.56 0.54 7.50
N ALA A 811 8.40 1.58 7.56
CA ALA A 811 7.97 2.92 7.93
C ALA A 811 6.98 3.43 6.88
N ALA A 812 7.29 3.32 5.59
CA ALA A 812 6.40 3.65 4.49
C ALA A 812 4.99 3.03 4.63
N ALA A 813 4.94 1.72 4.86
CA ALA A 813 3.67 1.01 5.07
C ALA A 813 2.93 1.44 6.34
N ALA A 814 3.65 1.85 7.39
CA ALA A 814 3.06 2.40 8.61
C ALA A 814 2.55 3.84 8.40
N GLN A 815 3.20 4.63 7.56
CA GLN A 815 2.76 5.98 7.19
C GLN A 815 1.45 5.93 6.40
N GLU A 816 1.30 4.99 5.45
CA GLU A 816 0.07 4.77 4.67
C GLU A 816 -1.14 4.33 5.53
N GLN A 817 -0.90 3.87 6.78
CA GLN A 817 -1.93 3.44 7.72
C GLN A 817 -2.32 4.52 8.73
N LEU A 818 -1.66 5.68 8.71
CA LEU A 818 -2.05 6.76 9.60
C LEU A 818 -3.37 7.38 9.15
N GLU A 819 -4.22 7.66 10.12
CA GLU A 819 -5.48 8.38 9.91
C GLU A 819 -5.35 9.79 10.47
N GLY A 820 -5.98 10.74 9.80
CA GLY A 820 -5.97 12.15 10.13
C GLY A 820 -6.55 12.97 8.99
N MET A 821 -6.38 14.29 9.06
CA MET A 821 -6.82 15.21 8.03
C MET A 821 -5.86 16.38 7.97
N SER A 822 -5.20 16.54 6.83
CA SER A 822 -4.28 17.66 6.60
C SER A 822 -5.09 18.87 6.18
N ASN A 823 -4.55 20.06 6.46
CA ASN A 823 -5.20 21.30 6.09
C ASN A 823 -4.19 22.30 5.53
N VAL A 824 -4.72 23.29 4.81
CA VAL A 824 -3.92 24.32 4.15
C VAL A 824 -4.43 25.67 4.60
N HIS A 825 -3.49 26.52 4.99
CA HIS A 825 -3.76 27.87 5.43
C HIS A 825 -3.18 28.85 4.42
N GLU A 826 -3.97 29.81 3.97
CA GLU A 826 -3.46 31.04 3.37
C GLU A 826 -3.56 32.14 4.41
N ILE A 827 -2.42 32.76 4.75
CA ILE A 827 -2.37 33.84 5.72
C ILE A 827 -1.75 35.09 5.10
N ARG A 828 -2.17 36.25 5.60
CA ARG A 828 -1.56 37.53 5.29
C ARG A 828 -0.90 38.10 6.54
N PRO A 829 0.43 38.16 6.62
CA PRO A 829 1.11 38.86 7.71
C PRO A 829 0.66 40.33 7.78
N THR A 830 0.46 40.84 8.99
CA THR A 830 0.08 42.24 9.20
C THR A 830 1.33 43.11 9.20
N LEU A 831 1.38 44.08 8.29
CA LEU A 831 2.51 45.01 8.15
C LEU A 831 2.09 46.44 8.51
N ALA A 832 2.95 47.16 9.21
CA ALA A 832 2.88 48.60 9.42
C ALA A 832 4.22 49.23 9.04
N ASN A 833 4.21 50.15 8.08
CA ASN A 833 5.43 50.79 7.54
C ASN A 833 6.51 49.77 7.12
N GLY A 834 6.10 48.67 6.46
CA GLY A 834 7.01 47.62 6.01
C GLY A 834 7.56 46.70 7.11
N ARG A 835 7.01 46.76 8.33
CA ARG A 835 7.44 45.90 9.45
C ARG A 835 6.28 45.06 9.97
N TYR A 836 6.59 43.83 10.38
CA TYR A 836 5.62 42.91 10.97
C TYR A 836 5.08 43.42 12.30
N VAL A 837 3.77 43.40 12.44
CA VAL A 837 3.06 43.92 13.61
C VAL A 837 2.89 42.82 14.66
N MET A 838 3.15 43.19 15.92
CA MET A 838 2.79 42.37 17.08
C MET A 838 1.53 42.93 17.75
N GLY A 839 0.63 42.02 18.11
CA GLY A 839 -0.60 42.34 18.79
C GLY A 839 -0.42 42.60 20.28
N LYS A 840 -1.51 42.94 20.98
CA LYS A 840 -1.49 43.26 22.42
C LYS A 840 -0.96 42.12 23.32
N ALA A 841 -1.05 40.88 22.85
CA ALA A 841 -0.53 39.71 23.56
C ALA A 841 0.99 39.49 23.35
N GLY A 842 1.64 40.29 22.50
CA GLY A 842 3.06 40.17 22.15
C GLY A 842 3.38 39.08 21.13
N ALA A 843 2.36 38.53 20.45
CA ALA A 843 2.51 37.62 19.32
C ALA A 843 2.32 38.37 18.00
N PHE A 844 2.97 37.92 16.91
CA PHE A 844 2.79 38.51 15.59
C PHE A 844 1.38 38.29 15.04
N GLU A 845 0.85 39.29 14.34
CA GLU A 845 -0.50 39.26 13.78
C GLU A 845 -0.49 38.85 12.30
N ALA A 846 -1.37 37.93 11.94
CA ALA A 846 -1.69 37.61 10.56
C ALA A 846 -3.20 37.36 10.42
N LYS A 847 -3.73 37.63 9.23
CA LYS A 847 -5.13 37.34 8.89
C LYS A 847 -5.20 36.03 8.11
N GLN A 848 -6.03 35.08 8.55
CA GLN A 848 -6.40 33.94 7.72
C GLN A 848 -7.24 34.45 6.54
N ILE A 849 -6.75 34.23 5.32
CA ILE A 849 -7.41 34.63 4.08
C ILE A 849 -8.25 33.48 3.55
N TRP A 850 -7.68 32.27 3.57
CA TRP A 850 -8.32 31.06 3.08
C TRP A 850 -7.91 29.88 3.94
N PHE A 851 -8.80 28.91 4.07
CA PHE A 851 -8.58 27.68 4.81
C PHE A 851 -9.24 26.54 4.07
N TRP A 852 -8.54 25.42 3.97
CA TRP A 852 -9.11 24.23 3.37
C TRP A 852 -8.67 22.98 4.09
N GLU A 853 -9.63 22.08 4.25
CA GLU A 853 -9.43 20.72 4.75
C GLU A 853 -10.46 19.83 4.06
N HIS A 854 -10.13 18.55 3.93
CA HIS A 854 -11.06 17.59 3.35
C HIS A 854 -10.84 16.23 4.01
N LYS A 855 -11.92 15.58 4.45
CA LYS A 855 -11.87 14.31 5.20
C LYS A 855 -11.11 13.18 4.48
N ASP A 856 -11.10 13.21 3.14
CA ASP A 856 -10.42 12.20 2.31
C ASP A 856 -8.99 12.61 1.90
N PHE A 857 -8.53 13.78 2.35
CA PHE A 857 -7.19 14.31 2.09
C PHE A 857 -6.35 14.32 3.38
N PHE A 858 -5.35 13.45 3.41
CA PHE A 858 -4.42 13.36 4.52
C PHE A 858 -3.04 12.96 4.02
N ALA A 859 -2.08 13.86 4.24
CA ALA A 859 -0.67 13.66 3.95
C ALA A 859 0.07 13.71 5.29
N PRO A 860 0.33 12.56 5.96
CA PRO A 860 0.74 12.54 7.36
C PRO A 860 2.16 13.03 7.64
N PHE A 861 3.02 13.07 6.64
CA PHE A 861 4.44 13.41 6.79
C PHE A 861 4.83 14.47 5.78
N GLN A 862 4.94 14.09 4.50
CA GLN A 862 5.30 14.99 3.41
C GLN A 862 4.07 15.41 2.62
N GLY A 863 4.03 16.68 2.21
CA GLY A 863 3.01 17.24 1.34
C GLY A 863 3.27 18.71 1.07
N GLY A 864 2.55 19.28 0.09
CA GLY A 864 2.80 20.65 -0.36
C GLY A 864 1.55 21.33 -0.90
N ALA A 865 1.59 22.66 -0.98
CA ALA A 865 0.53 23.48 -1.57
C ALA A 865 1.12 24.59 -2.45
N ARG A 866 0.57 24.79 -3.65
CA ARG A 866 0.96 25.88 -4.55
C ARG A 866 -0.26 26.55 -5.17
N ARG A 867 -0.28 27.89 -5.20
CA ARG A 867 -1.31 28.66 -5.91
C ARG A 867 -1.08 28.53 -7.43
N LEU A 868 -2.16 28.43 -8.18
CA LEU A 868 -2.15 28.39 -9.65
C LEU A 868 -2.66 29.72 -10.24
N PRO A 869 -2.32 30.04 -11.50
CA PRO A 869 -2.72 31.30 -12.14
C PRO A 869 -4.24 31.54 -12.22
N ASN A 870 -5.04 30.49 -12.34
CA ASN A 870 -6.51 30.60 -12.35
C ASN A 870 -7.10 30.79 -10.94
N GLY A 871 -6.29 30.83 -9.89
CA GLY A 871 -6.72 30.97 -8.50
C GLY A 871 -6.92 29.65 -7.77
N ASN A 872 -6.82 28.51 -8.45
CA ASN A 872 -6.88 27.19 -7.80
C ASN A 872 -5.63 26.93 -6.97
N THR A 873 -5.69 25.97 -6.06
CA THR A 873 -4.54 25.51 -5.27
C THR A 873 -4.24 24.05 -5.60
N LEU A 874 -3.00 23.78 -6.00
CA LEU A 874 -2.46 22.45 -6.22
C LEU A 874 -1.96 21.90 -4.89
N LEU A 875 -2.43 20.71 -4.51
CA LEU A 875 -2.10 20.05 -3.24
C LEU A 875 -1.44 18.70 -3.50
N THR A 876 -0.31 18.45 -2.84
CA THR A 876 0.43 17.19 -2.96
C THR A 876 0.28 16.37 -1.69
N ASP A 877 -0.17 15.12 -1.84
CA ASP A 877 -0.11 14.09 -0.80
C ASP A 877 0.95 13.06 -1.20
N THR A 878 2.09 13.14 -0.54
CA THR A 878 3.26 12.32 -0.84
C THR A 878 3.03 10.84 -0.54
N VAL A 879 2.47 10.54 0.64
CA VAL A 879 2.31 9.15 1.10
C VAL A 879 1.21 8.45 0.30
N GLY A 880 0.07 9.12 0.08
CA GLY A 880 -1.00 8.59 -0.75
C GLY A 880 -0.72 8.66 -2.25
N ARG A 881 0.36 9.32 -2.68
CA ARG A 881 0.78 9.47 -4.08
C ARG A 881 -0.26 10.21 -4.91
N ARG A 882 -0.88 11.23 -4.32
CA ARG A 882 -2.02 11.95 -4.91
C ARG A 882 -1.69 13.41 -5.13
N VAL A 883 -2.25 14.00 -6.18
CA VAL A 883 -2.28 15.45 -6.38
C VAL A 883 -3.70 15.90 -6.62
N TRP A 884 -4.11 16.96 -5.91
CA TRP A 884 -5.43 17.53 -5.99
C TRP A 884 -5.31 18.95 -6.52
N GLU A 885 -6.28 19.37 -7.33
CA GLU A 885 -6.49 20.78 -7.61
C GLU A 885 -7.81 21.20 -6.99
N VAL A 886 -7.78 22.30 -6.26
CA VAL A 886 -8.90 22.79 -5.45
C VAL A 886 -9.20 24.22 -5.84
N ALA A 887 -10.46 24.50 -6.15
CA ALA A 887 -10.94 25.84 -6.49
C ALA A 887 -10.86 26.78 -5.29
N SER A 888 -10.88 28.08 -5.56
CA SER A 888 -10.76 29.11 -4.51
C SER A 888 -11.91 29.11 -3.49
N ASP A 889 -13.08 28.58 -3.85
CA ASP A 889 -14.23 28.39 -2.97
C ASP A 889 -14.19 27.07 -2.17
N GLY A 890 -13.21 26.21 -2.45
CA GLY A 890 -12.93 24.96 -1.74
C GLY A 890 -13.38 23.70 -2.47
N ASP A 891 -14.04 23.81 -3.63
CA ASP A 891 -14.47 22.65 -4.41
C ASP A 891 -13.28 21.91 -5.02
N VAL A 892 -13.35 20.59 -5.05
CA VAL A 892 -12.31 19.75 -5.65
C VAL A 892 -12.51 19.75 -7.15
N VAL A 893 -11.54 20.27 -7.90
CA VAL A 893 -11.58 20.37 -9.36
C VAL A 893 -11.18 19.04 -10.00
N VAL A 894 -10.05 18.48 -9.54
CA VAL A 894 -9.52 17.21 -10.03
C VAL A 894 -8.67 16.49 -8.99
N ARG A 895 -8.65 15.15 -9.08
CA ARG A 895 -7.74 14.28 -8.33
C ARG A 895 -6.92 13.40 -9.28
N TYR A 896 -5.61 13.40 -9.10
CA TYR A 896 -4.66 12.55 -9.81
C TYR A 896 -4.03 11.53 -8.85
N ASP A 897 -4.01 10.25 -9.25
CA ASP A 897 -3.20 9.20 -8.64
C ASP A 897 -1.88 9.06 -9.42
N GLY A 898 -0.78 9.20 -8.71
CA GLY A 898 0.57 9.10 -9.25
C GLY A 898 1.25 7.76 -9.05
N PRO A 899 2.26 7.46 -9.88
CA PRO A 899 2.90 6.15 -9.92
C PRO A 899 3.81 5.88 -8.70
N ALA A 900 4.30 6.93 -8.04
CA ALA A 900 5.24 6.87 -6.92
C ALA A 900 5.09 8.12 -6.04
N PRO A 901 5.47 8.11 -4.75
CA PRO A 901 5.43 9.30 -3.89
C PRO A 901 6.08 10.55 -4.51
N ALA A 902 5.57 11.75 -4.23
CA ALA A 902 6.16 13.03 -4.59
C ALA A 902 5.98 14.05 -3.46
N PHE A 903 7.03 14.81 -3.11
CA PHE A 903 6.96 15.77 -1.99
C PHE A 903 6.21 17.05 -2.36
N LYS A 904 6.77 17.84 -3.29
CA LYS A 904 6.14 19.03 -3.88
C LYS A 904 5.99 18.82 -5.37
N THR A 905 4.78 19.05 -5.88
CA THR A 905 4.50 19.07 -7.31
C THR A 905 4.17 20.46 -7.78
N PHE A 906 4.51 20.78 -9.02
CA PHE A 906 4.28 22.09 -9.62
C PHE A 906 3.47 21.94 -10.91
N LYS A 907 2.69 22.95 -11.27
CA LYS A 907 2.13 23.05 -12.62
C LYS A 907 2.77 24.23 -13.33
N TYR A 908 3.30 23.98 -14.52
CA TYR A 908 3.90 24.99 -15.40
C TYR A 908 2.97 25.30 -16.56
N SER A 909 2.94 26.55 -17.01
CA SER A 909 2.18 26.95 -18.19
C SER A 909 2.80 26.38 -19.47
N ALA A 910 2.04 26.36 -20.56
CA ALA A 910 2.56 25.94 -21.86
C ALA A 910 3.72 26.83 -22.35
N GLU A 911 3.70 28.13 -22.01
CA GLU A 911 4.77 29.07 -22.34
C GLU A 911 6.07 28.73 -21.61
N GLN A 912 5.98 28.39 -20.32
CA GLN A 912 7.15 28.05 -19.49
C GLN A 912 7.86 26.78 -19.95
N VAL A 913 7.18 25.89 -20.67
CA VAL A 913 7.74 24.60 -21.12
C VAL A 913 7.84 24.49 -22.64
N ALA A 914 7.56 25.57 -23.39
CA ALA A 914 7.52 25.55 -24.84
C ALA A 914 8.86 25.07 -25.43
N ASP A 915 9.96 25.72 -25.03
CA ASP A 915 11.32 25.40 -25.48
C ASP A 915 11.78 23.99 -25.08
N LEU A 916 11.18 23.40 -24.04
CA LEU A 916 11.47 22.03 -23.60
C LEU A 916 10.75 20.98 -24.46
N LEU A 917 9.57 21.31 -24.98
CA LEU A 917 8.69 20.40 -25.72
C LEU A 917 8.91 20.47 -27.24
N GLU A 918 9.58 21.51 -27.75
CA GLU A 918 10.08 21.62 -29.13
C GLU A 918 11.35 20.80 -29.35
#